data_AF-A0A518FML1-F1
#
_entry.id   AF-A0A518FML1-F1
#
_cell.length_a   1.000
_cell.length_b   1.000
_cell.length_c   1.000
_cell.angle_alpha   90.00
_cell.angle_beta   90.00
_cell.angle_gamma   90.00
#
_symmetry.space_group_name_H-M   'P 1'
#
loop_
_entity.id
_entity.type
_entity.pdbx_description
1 polymer ?
#
loop_
_entity_poly.entity_id
_entity_poly.type
_entity_poly.pdbx_seq_one_letter_code
_entity_poly.pdbx_strand_id
1 'polypeptide(L)'
;MIEGRFFSDSYFLYPLPVSPAVKKTAVLFAFVLLCLSPVLAVADNVLPIINLLQNPQFGLRNTAGSEPGRSILYWNTDRWGDVIGGSGEGKLKLESLEKAVEILPGKRIWQFATLPELGLKAGDTVSLSVNGFQEQSGALKARLCLMLIESADGQWSPADFGMPDKRTFAKHGRGELVRSPQRETSSQEMEKEIELQLNGLKIDPRFKEQRESDAEFRNVVGVLVEFVNDSDKRVWIQSPALVKGETAAKTAPTTSRALPELYQKIPRTMQKLTTGEPVTILTLGSSIDRGSANPRLYFYDEDPASPHYKEPLIEARPGTPAAMKRLITERMGRPDLQDYVGWSQHYFMYTGRLRRELLRKFHYPVNKMLLNVMACDGSSIGESHSGFKEYAAFELPPDPGTNGHPSGKSWSELYPALFENGKKPGPDLVIFGHGHNEHIDRPDEIDAYEGAVRWFQRHYPGVEFVSCMWIRDKGSASSMTGPMQELCTHYGIPFVDMGQLIIDLKQTNNYYAMAPDGGHPGAGSHYLWFKQLEQVFEMPAEETLPGVPQKQLPVRMNAFARNWEGTMVRFQKDDTRIVDGRMMILEDAAFNLWADNKREMMQLLIDGQPAEHAGHGRNSFTVPNPRNSTFVHGHLARGDRHIIEIPNPSARLSAVDCKVGLKRRFYGVDAKGWRGKSAVQDFQSNWGAPYGEKAFQLQPGETLEIEVEADELSIAWLDDPAGGTLVAEVDGKPAWSQPTNQPFTDSQGRTHFIENRRGVLGLPFGKHRIRLQAEGKTVRVIGVIGYDGR
;
A
#
# COMPACT_ATOMS: atom_id res chain seq x y z
N MET A 1 3.23 -49.46 -19.88
CA MET A 1 3.07 -50.85 -19.40
C MET A 1 2.97 -50.81 -17.88
N ILE A 2 1.87 -51.35 -17.34
CA ILE A 2 1.71 -51.98 -15.99
C ILE A 2 1.98 -51.02 -14.80
N GLU A 3 1.00 -50.46 -14.07
CA GLU A 3 -0.14 -50.98 -13.26
C GLU A 3 0.13 -50.81 -11.75
N GLY A 4 -0.93 -50.52 -10.97
CA GLY A 4 -0.99 -50.80 -9.51
C GLY A 4 -1.42 -49.60 -8.63
N ARG A 5 -2.73 -49.29 -8.54
CA ARG A 5 -3.68 -49.62 -7.43
C ARG A 5 -3.42 -48.85 -6.12
N PHE A 6 -4.28 -47.93 -5.64
CA PHE A 6 -5.66 -48.03 -5.13
C PHE A 6 -5.90 -49.12 -4.04
N PHE A 7 -6.17 -48.63 -2.82
CA PHE A 7 -6.98 -49.20 -1.73
C PHE A 7 -7.61 -47.95 -1.03
N SER A 8 -8.92 -47.69 -1.11
CA SER A 8 -10.05 -48.24 -0.34
C SER A 8 -9.93 -47.95 1.17
N ASP A 9 -10.95 -47.68 1.99
CA ASP A 9 -12.38 -47.38 1.92
C ASP A 9 -12.82 -47.34 3.41
N SER A 10 -14.02 -46.82 3.68
CA SER A 10 -14.90 -47.16 4.82
C SER A 10 -14.65 -46.43 6.17
N TYR A 11 -15.63 -46.02 6.97
CA TYR A 11 -16.96 -46.60 7.21
C TYR A 11 -18.04 -45.55 7.57
N PHE A 12 -19.21 -45.75 6.98
CA PHE A 12 -20.52 -45.22 7.38
C PHE A 12 -21.08 -46.01 8.58
N LEU A 13 -21.85 -45.32 9.42
CA LEU A 13 -22.68 -45.85 10.51
C LEU A 13 -23.95 -46.55 9.99
N TYR A 14 -24.32 -47.66 10.62
CA TYR A 14 -25.57 -48.42 10.41
C TYR A 14 -26.81 -47.70 11.02
N PRO A 15 -28.05 -48.11 10.62
CA PRO A 15 -29.29 -47.36 10.72
C PRO A 15 -30.28 -47.91 11.77
N LEU A 16 -31.47 -47.27 11.89
CA LEU A 16 -32.85 -47.80 12.05
C LEU A 16 -33.75 -46.78 12.82
N PRO A 17 -35.10 -46.81 12.74
CA PRO A 17 -36.00 -47.22 11.67
C PRO A 17 -37.17 -46.23 11.40
N VAL A 18 -37.89 -46.49 10.31
CA VAL A 18 -39.16 -45.87 9.90
C VAL A 18 -40.33 -46.46 10.70
N SER A 19 -41.35 -45.65 11.01
CA SER A 19 -42.73 -46.13 11.21
C SER A 19 -43.76 -45.14 10.63
N PRO A 20 -44.81 -45.60 9.91
CA PRO A 20 -45.77 -44.76 9.21
C PRO A 20 -47.07 -44.60 10.01
N ALA A 21 -47.61 -43.38 10.11
CA ALA A 21 -49.00 -43.21 10.53
C ALA A 21 -49.63 -41.92 9.99
N VAL A 22 -50.85 -42.11 9.46
CA VAL A 22 -51.95 -41.15 9.34
C VAL A 22 -51.99 -40.25 8.08
N LYS A 23 -52.51 -40.87 7.02
CA LYS A 23 -53.47 -40.22 6.09
C LYS A 23 -54.60 -39.55 6.88
N LYS A 24 -54.76 -38.24 6.70
CA LYS A 24 -56.03 -37.48 6.60
C LYS A 24 -55.70 -36.02 6.84
N THR A 25 -55.93 -35.17 5.84
CA THR A 25 -56.51 -33.80 5.88
C THR A 25 -56.10 -33.07 4.60
N ALA A 26 -56.40 -33.67 3.45
CA ALA A 26 -56.56 -32.93 2.19
C ALA A 26 -58.07 -32.73 2.06
N VAL A 27 -58.55 -31.49 2.26
CA VAL A 27 -59.87 -30.96 1.81
C VAL A 27 -60.13 -29.52 2.29
N LEU A 28 -59.33 -28.93 3.19
CA LEU A 28 -59.67 -27.59 3.74
C LEU A 28 -58.91 -26.38 3.17
N PHE A 29 -58.12 -26.50 2.09
CA PHE A 29 -57.38 -25.38 1.51
C PHE A 29 -57.88 -24.89 0.13
N ALA A 30 -58.91 -25.53 -0.43
CA ALA A 30 -59.39 -25.21 -1.79
C ALA A 30 -60.48 -24.12 -1.86
N PHE A 31 -60.95 -23.56 -0.74
CA PHE A 31 -62.13 -22.67 -0.73
C PHE A 31 -61.89 -21.21 -0.33
N VAL A 32 -60.64 -20.80 -0.09
CA VAL A 32 -60.30 -19.38 0.22
C VAL A 32 -59.73 -18.63 -1.00
N LEU A 33 -59.52 -19.31 -2.14
CA LEU A 33 -58.86 -18.73 -3.32
C LEU A 33 -59.79 -18.09 -4.38
N LEU A 34 -61.09 -17.95 -4.11
CA LEU A 34 -62.09 -17.58 -5.15
C LEU A 34 -62.82 -16.24 -4.93
N CYS A 35 -62.33 -15.33 -4.09
CA CYS A 35 -62.99 -14.04 -3.82
C CYS A 35 -62.06 -12.80 -3.80
N LEU A 36 -61.00 -12.76 -4.61
CA LEU A 36 -60.24 -11.53 -4.86
C LEU A 36 -60.16 -11.29 -6.38
N SER A 37 -60.87 -10.26 -6.84
CA SER A 37 -60.78 -9.74 -8.21
C SER A 37 -59.34 -9.29 -8.54
N PRO A 38 -58.82 -9.50 -9.76
CA PRO A 38 -57.48 -9.09 -10.11
C PRO A 38 -57.48 -7.59 -10.46
N VAL A 39 -57.16 -6.73 -9.50
CA VAL A 39 -56.46 -5.48 -9.83
C VAL A 39 -54.98 -5.83 -9.89
N LEU A 40 -54.57 -6.51 -10.97
CA LEU A 40 -53.18 -6.59 -11.37
C LEU A 40 -52.83 -5.24 -12.01
N ALA A 41 -52.69 -4.22 -11.17
CA ALA A 41 -51.74 -3.16 -11.48
C ALA A 41 -50.37 -3.84 -11.44
N VAL A 42 -49.86 -4.23 -12.61
CA VAL A 42 -48.43 -4.48 -12.79
C VAL A 42 -47.79 -3.12 -12.61
N ALA A 43 -47.56 -2.73 -11.35
CA ALA A 43 -46.50 -1.80 -11.06
C ALA A 43 -45.24 -2.55 -11.49
N ASP A 44 -44.79 -2.28 -12.71
CA ASP A 44 -43.40 -2.52 -13.05
C ASP A 44 -42.62 -1.94 -11.87
N ASN A 45 -41.91 -2.81 -11.15
CA ASN A 45 -40.86 -2.39 -10.23
C ASN A 45 -39.75 -1.77 -11.09
N VAL A 46 -40.04 -0.61 -11.69
CA VAL A 46 -39.06 0.24 -12.33
C VAL A 46 -38.19 0.70 -11.17
N LEU A 47 -37.07 0.02 -10.99
CA LEU A 47 -36.03 0.48 -10.08
C LEU A 47 -35.79 1.96 -10.39
N PRO A 48 -35.74 2.83 -9.37
CA PRO A 48 -35.55 4.26 -9.60
C PRO A 48 -34.30 4.47 -10.45
N ILE A 49 -34.43 5.28 -11.50
CA ILE A 49 -33.29 5.68 -12.32
C ILE A 49 -32.33 6.43 -11.39
N ILE A 50 -31.07 6.00 -11.33
CA ILE A 50 -30.03 6.63 -10.50
C ILE A 50 -29.11 7.44 -11.43
N ASN A 51 -28.68 8.60 -10.99
CA ASN A 51 -27.61 9.35 -11.65
C ASN A 51 -26.25 8.67 -11.35
N LEU A 52 -25.58 8.22 -12.41
CA LEU A 52 -24.29 7.54 -12.34
C LEU A 52 -23.13 8.50 -11.97
N LEU A 53 -23.34 9.81 -12.12
CA LEU A 53 -22.38 10.84 -11.68
C LEU A 53 -22.38 10.97 -10.15
N GLN A 54 -21.21 11.28 -9.59
CA GLN A 54 -21.09 11.78 -8.22
C GLN A 54 -21.22 13.30 -8.19
N ASN A 55 -21.85 13.81 -7.13
CA ASN A 55 -22.02 15.23 -6.89
C ASN A 55 -22.60 16.02 -8.10
N PRO A 56 -23.73 15.59 -8.72
CA PRO A 56 -24.36 16.34 -9.80
C PRO A 56 -24.94 17.70 -9.36
N GLN A 57 -25.05 17.93 -8.05
CA GLN A 57 -25.44 19.22 -7.46
C GLN A 57 -24.27 20.22 -7.36
N PHE A 58 -23.05 19.81 -7.73
CA PHE A 58 -21.85 20.62 -7.67
C PHE A 58 -21.52 21.19 -6.28
N GLY A 59 -21.74 20.40 -5.23
CA GLY A 59 -21.28 20.69 -3.89
C GLY A 59 -19.77 20.96 -3.85
N LEU A 60 -19.37 21.88 -2.97
CA LEU A 60 -18.00 22.36 -2.90
C LEU A 60 -17.09 21.43 -2.09
N ARG A 61 -15.81 21.41 -2.46
CA ARG A 61 -14.75 20.77 -1.67
C ARG A 61 -14.27 21.72 -0.57
N ASN A 62 -13.91 21.17 0.59
CA ASN A 62 -13.16 21.91 1.59
C ASN A 62 -11.68 22.07 1.15
N THR A 63 -11.10 23.28 1.24
CA THR A 63 -9.77 23.57 0.66
C THR A 63 -9.03 24.66 1.44
N ALA A 64 -7.71 24.74 1.27
CA ALA A 64 -6.88 25.82 1.81
C ALA A 64 -6.96 27.15 1.04
N GLY A 65 -7.64 27.18 -0.11
CA GLY A 65 -7.78 28.39 -0.91
C GLY A 65 -8.61 29.44 -0.18
N SER A 66 -8.18 30.71 -0.26
CA SER A 66 -8.90 31.84 0.35
C SER A 66 -10.18 32.22 -0.41
N GLU A 67 -10.33 31.77 -1.65
CA GLU A 67 -11.50 32.02 -2.48
C GLU A 67 -12.44 30.81 -2.48
N PRO A 68 -13.65 30.91 -1.89
CA PRO A 68 -14.64 29.84 -1.93
C PRO A 68 -15.13 29.59 -3.36
N GLY A 69 -15.70 28.40 -3.60
CA GLY A 69 -16.36 28.07 -4.87
C GLY A 69 -15.42 27.65 -6.01
N ARG A 70 -14.10 27.64 -5.82
CA ARG A 70 -13.12 27.35 -6.90
C ARG A 70 -12.80 25.86 -7.10
N SER A 71 -13.35 24.98 -6.25
CA SER A 71 -13.11 23.54 -6.29
C SER A 71 -14.39 22.77 -6.02
N ILE A 72 -14.79 21.99 -7.02
CA ILE A 72 -16.02 21.20 -6.98
C ILE A 72 -15.66 19.77 -6.56
N LEU A 73 -16.41 19.23 -5.60
CA LEU A 73 -16.18 17.89 -5.06
C LEU A 73 -16.42 16.82 -6.14
N TYR A 74 -15.56 15.80 -6.26
CA TYR A 74 -15.58 14.75 -7.31
C TYR A 74 -15.49 15.19 -8.78
N TRP A 75 -15.36 16.49 -9.07
CA TRP A 75 -15.15 16.99 -10.43
C TRP A 75 -13.72 17.50 -10.59
N ASN A 76 -13.06 17.11 -11.67
CA ASN A 76 -11.71 17.53 -12.00
C ASN A 76 -11.73 18.75 -12.93
N THR A 77 -10.65 19.55 -12.89
CA THR A 77 -10.41 20.74 -13.72
C THR A 77 -8.93 20.78 -14.12
N ASP A 78 -8.54 21.54 -15.14
CA ASP A 78 -7.12 21.56 -15.54
C ASP A 78 -6.26 22.32 -14.52
N ARG A 79 -6.82 23.37 -13.90
CA ARG A 79 -6.19 24.18 -12.86
C ARG A 79 -7.19 24.56 -11.77
N TRP A 80 -6.65 24.97 -10.62
CA TRP A 80 -7.45 25.61 -9.59
C TRP A 80 -8.14 26.86 -10.14
N GLY A 81 -9.42 27.04 -9.84
CA GLY A 81 -10.17 28.24 -10.20
C GLY A 81 -10.57 28.35 -11.67
N ASP A 82 -10.35 27.31 -12.48
CA ASP A 82 -10.90 27.20 -13.83
C ASP A 82 -12.45 27.18 -13.87
N VAL A 83 -13.06 26.97 -12.70
CA VAL A 83 -14.51 27.00 -12.49
C VAL A 83 -14.88 27.78 -11.24
N ILE A 84 -16.14 28.20 -11.16
CA ILE A 84 -16.72 28.89 -10.00
C ILE A 84 -18.08 28.25 -9.69
N GLY A 85 -18.24 27.67 -8.50
CA GLY A 85 -19.52 27.17 -8.01
C GLY A 85 -20.34 28.26 -7.32
N GLY A 86 -21.67 28.17 -7.46
CA GLY A 86 -22.62 29.10 -6.85
C GLY A 86 -22.92 30.33 -7.72
N SER A 87 -23.61 31.32 -7.16
CA SER A 87 -23.96 32.56 -7.87
C SER A 87 -22.72 33.42 -8.11
N GLY A 88 -22.14 33.34 -9.30
CA GLY A 88 -21.12 34.31 -9.74
C GLY A 88 -21.65 35.74 -9.68
N GLU A 89 -20.77 36.74 -9.76
CA GLU A 89 -21.10 38.17 -9.59
C GLU A 89 -22.01 38.79 -10.68
N GLY A 90 -22.92 38.04 -11.33
CA GLY A 90 -23.68 38.58 -12.47
C GLY A 90 -25.09 38.01 -12.67
N LYS A 91 -26.03 38.96 -12.84
CA LYS A 91 -27.24 39.07 -13.71
C LYS A 91 -28.06 37.84 -14.17
N LEU A 92 -27.62 36.59 -14.07
CA LEU A 92 -28.44 35.43 -14.42
C LEU A 92 -29.57 35.24 -13.40
N LYS A 93 -30.74 34.83 -13.87
CA LYS A 93 -31.81 34.24 -13.07
C LYS A 93 -31.99 32.80 -13.52
N LEU A 94 -31.08 31.90 -13.11
CA LEU A 94 -31.40 30.47 -13.10
C LEU A 94 -32.24 30.21 -11.84
N GLU A 95 -33.29 29.40 -11.95
CA GLU A 95 -34.21 29.15 -10.83
C GLU A 95 -33.52 28.57 -9.58
N SER A 96 -32.30 28.01 -9.70
CA SER A 96 -31.42 27.70 -8.56
C SER A 96 -29.91 27.92 -8.84
N LEU A 97 -29.44 29.17 -8.78
CA LEU A 97 -28.01 29.50 -8.91
C LEU A 97 -27.09 28.85 -7.85
N GLU A 98 -27.65 28.39 -6.72
CA GLU A 98 -26.90 27.73 -5.65
C GLU A 98 -26.28 26.38 -6.06
N LYS A 99 -26.69 25.80 -7.20
CA LYS A 99 -26.26 24.48 -7.69
C LYS A 99 -25.73 24.50 -9.12
N ALA A 100 -25.25 25.66 -9.57
CA ALA A 100 -24.66 25.87 -10.89
C ALA A 100 -23.15 26.08 -10.80
N VAL A 101 -22.45 25.80 -11.90
CA VAL A 101 -21.01 26.02 -12.05
C VAL A 101 -20.75 26.86 -13.29
N GLU A 102 -20.03 27.97 -13.11
CA GLU A 102 -19.42 28.73 -14.19
C GLU A 102 -18.16 28.00 -14.67
N ILE A 103 -18.09 27.74 -15.97
CA ILE A 103 -16.88 27.26 -16.62
C ILE A 103 -16.21 28.47 -17.28
N LEU A 104 -15.02 28.82 -16.82
CA LEU A 104 -14.33 30.00 -17.35
C LEU A 104 -13.95 29.81 -18.84
N PRO A 105 -13.77 30.90 -19.59
CA PRO A 105 -13.33 30.87 -20.99
C PRO A 105 -12.15 29.92 -21.27
N GLY A 106 -12.32 29.05 -22.27
CA GLY A 106 -11.31 28.06 -22.67
C GLY A 106 -11.07 26.94 -21.65
N LYS A 107 -11.94 26.79 -20.63
CA LYS A 107 -11.79 25.80 -19.56
C LYS A 107 -12.78 24.67 -19.68
N ARG A 108 -12.57 23.65 -18.85
CA ARG A 108 -13.43 22.49 -18.73
C ARG A 108 -13.52 21.97 -17.30
N ILE A 109 -14.58 21.21 -17.08
CA ILE A 109 -14.82 20.41 -15.88
C ILE A 109 -15.21 19.00 -16.30
N TRP A 110 -14.74 17.98 -15.59
CA TRP A 110 -15.01 16.59 -15.97
C TRP A 110 -15.09 15.62 -14.81
N GLN A 111 -15.71 14.48 -15.06
CA GLN A 111 -15.70 13.32 -14.17
C GLN A 111 -15.38 12.05 -14.97
N PHE A 112 -14.42 11.28 -14.47
CA PHE A 112 -14.09 9.95 -14.95
C PHE A 112 -14.49 8.93 -13.89
N ALA A 113 -15.16 7.85 -14.30
CA ALA A 113 -15.45 6.72 -13.44
C ALA A 113 -15.24 5.42 -14.22
N THR A 114 -14.75 4.39 -13.52
CA THR A 114 -14.53 3.07 -14.12
C THR A 114 -15.86 2.35 -14.35
N LEU A 115 -15.90 1.38 -15.27
CA LEU A 115 -17.12 0.61 -15.53
C LEU A 115 -17.65 -0.11 -14.27
N PRO A 116 -16.81 -0.73 -13.43
CA PRO A 116 -17.27 -1.35 -12.17
C PRO A 116 -17.88 -0.34 -11.20
N GLU A 117 -17.29 0.85 -11.05
CA GLU A 117 -17.84 1.93 -10.23
C GLU A 117 -19.23 2.41 -10.69
N LEU A 118 -19.50 2.30 -11.99
CA LEU A 118 -20.78 2.68 -12.60
C LEU A 118 -21.78 1.51 -12.65
N GLY A 119 -21.38 0.30 -12.27
CA GLY A 119 -22.19 -0.91 -12.44
C GLY A 119 -22.50 -1.24 -13.90
N LEU A 120 -21.63 -0.83 -14.83
CA LEU A 120 -21.80 -1.01 -16.28
C LEU A 120 -21.06 -2.24 -16.79
N LYS A 121 -21.66 -2.92 -17.76
CA LYS A 121 -21.12 -4.11 -18.43
C LYS A 121 -20.93 -3.86 -19.93
N ALA A 122 -20.19 -4.75 -20.58
CA ALA A 122 -20.09 -4.79 -22.04
C ALA A 122 -21.49 -4.79 -22.68
N GLY A 123 -21.69 -3.91 -23.66
CA GLY A 123 -22.94 -3.78 -24.39
C GLY A 123 -24.03 -2.93 -23.72
N ASP A 124 -23.86 -2.52 -22.46
CA ASP A 124 -24.73 -1.53 -21.84
C ASP A 124 -24.66 -0.19 -22.60
N THR A 125 -25.68 0.65 -22.39
CA THR A 125 -25.76 1.98 -22.98
C THR A 125 -25.89 3.04 -21.89
N VAL A 126 -25.27 4.20 -22.08
CA VAL A 126 -25.42 5.37 -21.21
C VAL A 126 -25.80 6.62 -22.00
N SER A 127 -26.56 7.49 -21.36
CA SER A 127 -27.00 8.77 -21.92
C SER A 127 -26.78 9.90 -20.91
N LEU A 128 -26.42 11.07 -21.41
CA LEU A 128 -26.09 12.26 -20.63
C LEU A 128 -27.10 13.38 -20.93
N SER A 129 -27.59 14.05 -19.90
CA SER A 129 -28.22 15.37 -20.00
C SER A 129 -27.53 16.37 -19.09
N VAL A 130 -27.58 17.66 -19.45
CA VAL A 130 -27.14 18.78 -18.60
C VAL A 130 -27.94 20.02 -18.97
N ASN A 131 -28.32 20.80 -17.96
CA ASN A 131 -28.87 22.13 -18.18
C ASN A 131 -27.73 23.14 -18.18
N GLY A 132 -27.85 24.19 -18.99
CA GLY A 132 -26.81 25.21 -19.05
C GLY A 132 -27.31 26.55 -19.54
N PHE A 133 -26.39 27.49 -19.57
CA PHE A 133 -26.58 28.82 -20.14
C PHE A 133 -25.31 29.25 -20.85
N GLN A 134 -25.45 29.98 -21.94
CA GLN A 134 -24.33 30.52 -22.71
C GLN A 134 -24.70 31.90 -23.29
N GLU A 135 -23.72 32.80 -23.31
CA GLU A 135 -23.84 34.13 -23.93
C GLU A 135 -23.45 34.12 -25.41
N GLN A 136 -22.84 33.02 -25.88
CA GLN A 136 -22.44 32.84 -27.27
C GLN A 136 -22.93 31.48 -27.78
N SER A 137 -23.42 31.48 -29.01
CA SER A 137 -23.87 30.26 -29.69
C SER A 137 -22.74 29.21 -29.74
N GLY A 138 -23.08 27.98 -29.36
CA GLY A 138 -22.15 26.84 -29.36
C GLY A 138 -21.02 26.90 -28.32
N ALA A 139 -21.06 27.83 -27.36
CA ALA A 139 -20.00 28.00 -26.38
C ALA A 139 -19.91 26.84 -25.38
N LEU A 140 -21.05 26.35 -24.89
CA LEU A 140 -21.12 25.18 -24.03
C LEU A 140 -21.13 23.91 -24.89
N LYS A 141 -20.14 23.04 -24.65
CA LYS A 141 -20.06 21.71 -25.24
C LYS A 141 -20.17 20.65 -24.15
N ALA A 142 -21.15 19.75 -24.29
CA ALA A 142 -21.22 18.52 -23.51
C ALA A 142 -20.57 17.39 -24.30
N ARG A 143 -19.67 16.64 -23.66
CA ARG A 143 -18.92 15.53 -24.26
C ARG A 143 -19.06 14.27 -23.45
N LEU A 144 -19.24 13.16 -24.15
CA LEU A 144 -19.34 11.83 -23.56
C LEU A 144 -18.51 10.84 -24.39
N CYS A 145 -17.54 10.18 -23.78
CA CYS A 145 -16.73 9.16 -24.44
C CYS A 145 -16.36 8.00 -23.52
N LEU A 146 -15.96 6.88 -24.12
CA LEU A 146 -15.34 5.78 -23.40
C LEU A 146 -13.86 6.06 -23.21
N MET A 147 -13.32 5.61 -22.08
CA MET A 147 -11.89 5.60 -21.81
C MET A 147 -11.38 4.16 -21.94
N LEU A 148 -10.28 3.99 -22.65
CA LEU A 148 -9.72 2.69 -23.00
C LEU A 148 -8.24 2.63 -22.64
N ILE A 149 -7.73 1.42 -22.49
CA ILE A 149 -6.30 1.17 -22.60
C ILE A 149 -5.98 0.86 -24.07
N GLU A 150 -4.88 1.44 -24.56
CA GLU A 150 -4.48 1.28 -25.96
C GLU A 150 -4.23 -0.19 -26.34
N SER A 151 -4.61 -0.56 -27.56
CA SER A 151 -4.25 -1.82 -28.23
C SER A 151 -4.12 -1.55 -29.73
N ALA A 152 -2.96 -1.84 -30.30
CA ALA A 152 -2.66 -1.67 -31.72
C ALA A 152 -1.86 -2.86 -32.26
N ASP A 153 -1.80 -3.02 -33.59
CA ASP A 153 -1.17 -4.20 -34.18
C ASP A 153 0.36 -4.19 -34.03
N GLY A 154 0.89 -5.37 -33.70
CA GLY A 154 2.31 -5.68 -33.72
C GLY A 154 3.05 -5.34 -32.42
N GLN A 155 4.34 -5.10 -32.56
CA GLN A 155 5.27 -4.88 -31.44
C GLN A 155 6.02 -3.56 -31.65
N TRP A 156 6.67 -3.07 -30.59
CA TRP A 156 7.49 -1.86 -30.63
C TRP A 156 8.63 -1.92 -29.62
N SER A 157 9.68 -1.12 -29.83
CA SER A 157 10.74 -0.90 -28.86
C SER A 157 10.88 0.60 -28.56
N PRO A 158 11.03 1.03 -27.30
CA PRO A 158 11.35 2.43 -27.00
C PRO A 158 12.64 2.91 -27.70
N ALA A 159 13.58 2.00 -27.97
CA ALA A 159 14.81 2.30 -28.71
C ALA A 159 14.58 2.80 -30.14
N ASP A 160 13.46 2.43 -30.77
CA ASP A 160 13.09 2.91 -32.11
C ASP A 160 12.85 4.43 -32.12
N PHE A 161 12.62 5.02 -30.94
CA PHE A 161 12.36 6.45 -30.71
C PHE A 161 13.50 7.14 -29.94
N GLY A 162 14.68 6.50 -29.87
CA GLY A 162 15.84 7.06 -29.17
C GLY A 162 15.79 6.95 -27.63
N MET A 163 14.84 6.17 -27.09
CA MET A 163 14.81 5.87 -25.65
C MET A 163 15.82 4.75 -25.31
N PRO A 164 16.38 4.73 -24.10
CA PRO A 164 17.41 3.75 -23.72
C PRO A 164 16.90 2.32 -23.46
N ASP A 165 15.60 2.08 -23.31
CA ASP A 165 15.06 0.71 -23.15
C ASP A 165 15.00 0.00 -24.52
N LYS A 166 15.72 -1.11 -24.63
CA LYS A 166 15.89 -1.88 -25.88
C LYS A 166 14.95 -3.07 -25.99
N ARG A 167 14.13 -3.34 -24.96
CA ARG A 167 13.20 -4.47 -24.96
C ARG A 167 12.05 -4.21 -25.93
N THR A 168 11.51 -5.29 -26.47
CA THR A 168 10.34 -5.27 -27.35
C THR A 168 9.07 -5.57 -26.55
N PHE A 169 8.00 -4.82 -26.83
CA PHE A 169 6.70 -4.94 -26.17
C PHE A 169 5.58 -5.03 -27.21
N ALA A 170 4.47 -5.67 -26.84
CA ALA A 170 3.23 -5.53 -27.60
C ALA A 170 2.79 -4.06 -27.58
N LYS A 171 2.11 -3.60 -28.63
CA LYS A 171 1.51 -2.26 -28.65
C LYS A 171 0.20 -2.28 -27.85
N HIS A 172 0.34 -2.58 -26.57
CA HIS A 172 -0.68 -2.57 -25.54
C HIS A 172 -0.29 -1.51 -24.51
N GLY A 173 -1.26 -0.71 -24.07
CA GLY A 173 -1.09 0.17 -22.92
C GLY A 173 0.03 1.21 -23.05
N ARG A 174 0.34 1.67 -24.26
CA ARG A 174 1.28 2.78 -24.46
C ARG A 174 0.66 4.08 -23.95
N GLY A 175 1.35 4.75 -23.03
CA GLY A 175 0.94 6.05 -22.50
C GLY A 175 -0.37 6.03 -21.70
N GLU A 176 -1.02 7.18 -21.67
CA GLU A 176 -2.26 7.42 -20.92
C GLU A 176 -3.46 6.67 -21.51
N LEU A 177 -4.62 6.76 -20.84
CA LEU A 177 -5.87 6.21 -21.38
C LEU A 177 -6.25 6.86 -22.72
N VAL A 178 -6.71 6.04 -23.65
CA VAL A 178 -7.22 6.46 -24.97
C VAL A 178 -8.68 6.86 -24.86
N ARG A 179 -9.06 7.94 -25.54
CA ARG A 179 -10.46 8.35 -25.69
C ARG A 179 -11.06 7.67 -26.92
N SER A 180 -12.25 7.07 -26.80
CA SER A 180 -13.03 6.68 -27.98
C SER A 180 -13.43 7.91 -28.79
N PRO A 181 -13.92 7.76 -30.04
CA PRO A 181 -14.67 8.82 -30.69
C PRO A 181 -15.71 9.38 -29.73
N GLN A 182 -15.63 10.68 -29.46
CA GLN A 182 -16.48 11.36 -28.50
C GLN A 182 -17.84 11.66 -29.13
N ARG A 183 -18.92 11.53 -28.35
CA ARG A 183 -20.19 12.18 -28.68
C ARG A 183 -20.13 13.60 -28.12
N GLU A 184 -20.49 14.58 -28.94
CA GLU A 184 -20.49 15.99 -28.57
C GLU A 184 -21.81 16.63 -29.01
N THR A 185 -22.32 17.54 -28.18
CA THR A 185 -23.47 18.38 -28.52
C THR A 185 -23.29 19.79 -27.97
N SER A 186 -23.93 20.75 -28.61
CA SER A 186 -23.98 22.17 -28.21
C SER A 186 -25.30 22.77 -28.69
N SER A 187 -25.72 23.87 -28.06
CA SER A 187 -26.92 24.61 -28.48
C SER A 187 -26.54 25.81 -29.33
N GLN A 188 -27.41 26.21 -30.26
CA GLN A 188 -27.29 27.49 -30.96
C GLN A 188 -28.02 28.64 -30.24
N GLU A 189 -28.78 28.29 -29.20
CA GLU A 189 -29.56 29.25 -28.43
C GLU A 189 -28.67 30.02 -27.46
N MET A 190 -28.95 31.31 -27.29
CA MET A 190 -28.16 32.23 -26.46
C MET A 190 -29.06 32.92 -25.44
N GLU A 191 -28.46 33.39 -24.35
CA GLU A 191 -29.12 34.24 -23.33
C GLU A 191 -30.38 33.64 -22.70
N LYS A 192 -30.53 32.32 -22.75
CA LYS A 192 -31.58 31.57 -22.04
C LYS A 192 -31.06 30.22 -21.56
N GLU A 193 -31.81 29.57 -20.68
CA GLU A 193 -31.52 28.21 -20.25
C GLU A 193 -31.68 27.24 -21.43
N ILE A 194 -30.73 26.32 -21.56
CA ILE A 194 -30.66 25.29 -22.60
C ILE A 194 -30.51 23.93 -21.93
N GLU A 195 -31.04 22.89 -22.57
CA GLU A 195 -30.77 21.50 -22.21
C GLU A 195 -29.94 20.86 -23.32
N LEU A 196 -28.82 20.24 -22.95
CA LEU A 196 -27.99 19.46 -23.85
C LEU A 196 -28.17 17.98 -23.55
N GLN A 197 -28.43 17.17 -24.58
CA GLN A 197 -28.62 15.73 -24.46
C GLN A 197 -27.69 14.96 -25.40
N LEU A 198 -27.06 13.92 -24.87
CA LEU A 198 -26.33 12.90 -25.61
C LEU A 198 -26.94 11.54 -25.31
N ASN A 199 -27.57 10.95 -26.31
CA ASN A 199 -28.26 9.68 -26.17
C ASN A 199 -27.34 8.53 -26.59
N GLY A 200 -27.41 7.39 -25.92
CA GLY A 200 -27.07 6.12 -26.56
C GLY A 200 -25.59 5.76 -26.69
N LEU A 201 -24.67 6.24 -25.82
CA LEU A 201 -23.27 5.78 -25.88
C LEU A 201 -23.17 4.33 -25.38
N LYS A 202 -22.91 3.40 -26.30
CA LYS A 202 -22.78 1.98 -26.03
C LYS A 202 -21.38 1.62 -25.54
N ILE A 203 -21.28 0.82 -24.48
CA ILE A 203 -20.03 0.23 -23.99
C ILE A 203 -19.55 -0.83 -24.99
N ASP A 204 -18.38 -0.61 -25.58
CA ASP A 204 -17.83 -1.51 -26.60
C ASP A 204 -17.52 -2.90 -26.01
N PRO A 205 -18.09 -3.99 -26.54
CA PRO A 205 -17.88 -5.33 -25.99
C PRO A 205 -16.62 -6.02 -26.52
N ARG A 206 -15.89 -5.41 -27.46
CA ARG A 206 -14.77 -6.07 -28.16
C ARG A 206 -13.53 -6.09 -27.27
N PHE A 207 -13.27 -7.18 -26.59
CA PHE A 207 -11.97 -7.44 -25.99
C PHE A 207 -11.67 -8.94 -26.00
N LYS A 208 -10.40 -9.29 -25.78
CA LYS A 208 -9.97 -10.68 -25.64
C LYS A 208 -8.76 -10.75 -24.72
N GLU A 209 -8.76 -11.71 -23.81
CA GLU A 209 -7.61 -11.97 -22.96
C GLU A 209 -6.53 -12.70 -23.79
N GLN A 210 -5.47 -11.98 -24.14
CA GLN A 210 -4.34 -12.49 -24.91
C GLN A 210 -3.11 -11.60 -24.71
N ARG A 211 -1.91 -12.11 -24.95
CA ARG A 211 -0.67 -11.34 -24.75
C ARG A 211 -0.39 -10.42 -25.95
N GLU A 212 -0.75 -10.87 -27.13
CA GLU A 212 -0.61 -10.14 -28.39
C GLU A 212 -1.59 -8.96 -28.45
N SER A 213 -1.13 -7.85 -29.03
CA SER A 213 -1.97 -6.68 -29.29
C SER A 213 -2.65 -6.77 -30.64
N ASP A 214 -3.84 -6.19 -30.69
CA ASP A 214 -4.76 -6.29 -31.81
C ASP A 214 -5.61 -5.03 -31.85
N ALA A 215 -5.54 -4.32 -32.97
CA ALA A 215 -6.22 -3.03 -33.17
C ALA A 215 -7.75 -3.14 -33.25
N GLU A 216 -8.33 -4.35 -33.35
CA GLU A 216 -9.78 -4.56 -33.32
C GLU A 216 -10.36 -4.51 -31.89
N PHE A 217 -9.55 -4.80 -30.87
CA PHE A 217 -10.02 -4.78 -29.48
C PHE A 217 -10.08 -3.38 -28.89
N ARG A 218 -11.05 -3.20 -28.03
CA ARG A 218 -11.47 -1.98 -27.33
C ARG A 218 -11.51 -2.32 -25.86
N ASN A 219 -10.34 -2.22 -25.26
CA ASN A 219 -10.05 -2.45 -23.84
C ASN A 219 -10.66 -1.33 -22.97
N VAL A 220 -11.98 -1.31 -22.84
CA VAL A 220 -12.72 -0.22 -22.15
C VAL A 220 -12.56 -0.35 -20.65
N VAL A 221 -12.21 0.75 -19.98
CA VAL A 221 -12.04 0.79 -18.53
C VAL A 221 -13.02 1.72 -17.82
N GLY A 222 -13.63 2.67 -18.54
CA GLY A 222 -14.58 3.60 -17.93
C GLY A 222 -15.23 4.58 -18.90
N VAL A 223 -15.97 5.52 -18.33
CA VAL A 223 -16.67 6.59 -19.04
C VAL A 223 -16.11 7.94 -18.58
N LEU A 224 -15.95 8.86 -19.52
CA LEU A 224 -15.57 10.25 -19.27
C LEU A 224 -16.72 11.18 -19.70
N VAL A 225 -17.15 12.01 -18.75
CA VAL A 225 -18.10 13.11 -18.97
C VAL A 225 -17.34 14.42 -18.85
N GLU A 226 -17.39 15.26 -19.88
CA GLU A 226 -16.76 16.59 -19.87
C GLU A 226 -17.76 17.68 -20.28
N PHE A 227 -17.63 18.84 -19.65
CA PHE A 227 -18.29 20.07 -20.06
C PHE A 227 -17.21 21.12 -20.33
N VAL A 228 -17.28 21.77 -21.49
CA VAL A 228 -16.24 22.67 -21.99
C VAL A 228 -16.85 24.00 -22.38
N ASN A 229 -16.18 25.09 -21.99
CA ASN A 229 -16.42 26.42 -22.53
C ASN A 229 -15.35 26.72 -23.59
N ASP A 230 -15.73 26.62 -24.86
CA ASP A 230 -14.82 26.81 -26.01
C ASP A 230 -14.88 28.24 -26.57
N SER A 231 -15.32 29.21 -25.73
CA SER A 231 -15.53 30.61 -26.10
C SER A 231 -14.77 31.57 -25.18
N ASP A 232 -14.85 32.87 -25.48
CA ASP A 232 -14.40 33.96 -24.62
C ASP A 232 -15.51 34.50 -23.68
N LYS A 233 -16.70 33.88 -23.70
CA LYS A 233 -17.90 34.32 -22.96
C LYS A 233 -18.25 33.40 -21.81
N ARG A 234 -19.23 33.81 -20.99
CA ARG A 234 -19.66 33.03 -19.82
C ARG A 234 -20.46 31.80 -20.25
N VAL A 235 -20.19 30.69 -19.56
CA VAL A 235 -20.91 29.43 -19.69
C VAL A 235 -21.21 28.89 -18.30
N TRP A 236 -22.45 28.47 -18.10
CA TRP A 236 -22.92 27.85 -16.86
C TRP A 236 -23.48 26.46 -17.13
N ILE A 237 -23.29 25.54 -16.18
CA ILE A 237 -23.91 24.23 -16.17
C ILE A 237 -24.60 23.96 -14.83
N GLN A 238 -25.69 23.20 -14.86
CA GLN A 238 -26.40 22.73 -13.68
C GLN A 238 -27.02 21.35 -13.90
N SER A 239 -27.14 20.58 -12.82
CA SER A 239 -27.85 19.30 -12.77
C SER A 239 -27.49 18.28 -13.86
N PRO A 240 -26.19 18.00 -14.15
CA PRO A 240 -25.83 16.96 -15.09
C PRO A 240 -26.33 15.59 -14.62
N ALA A 241 -26.82 14.78 -15.56
CA ALA A 241 -27.31 13.43 -15.31
C ALA A 241 -26.75 12.44 -16.31
N LEU A 242 -25.97 11.47 -15.83
CA LEU A 242 -25.58 10.30 -16.60
C LEU A 242 -26.45 9.13 -16.16
N VAL A 243 -27.17 8.50 -17.08
CA VAL A 243 -28.06 7.38 -16.75
C VAL A 243 -27.79 6.18 -17.65
N LYS A 244 -28.01 4.98 -17.13
CA LYS A 244 -28.00 3.74 -17.92
C LYS A 244 -29.27 3.69 -18.77
N GLY A 245 -29.11 3.63 -20.10
CA GLY A 245 -30.20 3.59 -21.07
C GLY A 245 -29.88 4.31 -22.38
N GLU A 246 -30.72 4.07 -23.39
CA GLU A 246 -30.59 4.65 -24.74
C GLU A 246 -30.94 6.15 -24.81
N THR A 247 -31.72 6.65 -23.86
CA THR A 247 -32.17 8.05 -23.82
C THR A 247 -31.77 8.74 -22.54
N ALA A 248 -31.36 9.99 -22.66
CA ALA A 248 -31.09 10.87 -21.53
C ALA A 248 -32.34 11.05 -20.67
N ALA A 249 -32.12 11.25 -19.37
CA ALA A 249 -33.23 11.48 -18.45
C ALA A 249 -33.84 12.86 -18.72
N LYS A 250 -35.17 12.90 -18.93
CA LYS A 250 -35.93 14.16 -19.09
C LYS A 250 -35.87 15.07 -17.87
N THR A 251 -35.60 14.48 -16.71
CA THR A 251 -35.40 15.19 -15.45
C THR A 251 -34.25 14.52 -14.74
N ALA A 252 -33.32 15.32 -14.21
CA ALA A 252 -32.18 14.79 -13.48
C ALA A 252 -32.69 13.90 -12.32
N PRO A 253 -32.18 12.66 -12.20
CA PRO A 253 -32.54 11.80 -11.10
C PRO A 253 -32.28 12.46 -9.74
N THR A 254 -33.17 12.23 -8.78
CA THR A 254 -33.05 12.78 -7.42
C THR A 254 -32.00 12.05 -6.57
N THR A 255 -31.56 10.88 -7.00
CA THR A 255 -30.51 10.08 -6.36
C THR A 255 -29.30 9.96 -7.28
N SER A 256 -28.11 9.95 -6.69
CA SER A 256 -26.84 9.82 -7.40
C SER A 256 -25.97 8.73 -6.80
N ARG A 257 -24.88 8.37 -7.48
CA ARG A 257 -23.83 7.51 -6.92
C ARG A 257 -23.36 8.09 -5.58
N ALA A 258 -23.24 7.23 -4.57
CA ALA A 258 -22.83 7.63 -3.23
C ALA A 258 -21.44 8.28 -3.24
N LEU A 259 -21.22 9.21 -2.33
CA LEU A 259 -19.93 9.86 -2.11
C LEU A 259 -19.15 9.03 -1.08
N PRO A 260 -18.00 8.42 -1.43
CA PRO A 260 -17.18 7.69 -0.47
C PRO A 260 -16.79 8.56 0.72
N GLU A 261 -16.97 8.01 1.91
CA GLU A 261 -16.68 8.67 3.19
C GLU A 261 -15.24 8.42 3.70
N LEU A 262 -14.35 7.99 2.80
CA LEU A 262 -13.00 7.52 3.15
C LEU A 262 -12.13 8.61 3.81
N TYR A 263 -12.38 9.89 3.51
CA TYR A 263 -11.68 11.02 4.13
C TYR A 263 -11.85 11.07 5.65
N GLN A 264 -12.95 10.53 6.20
CA GLN A 264 -13.17 10.49 7.64
C GLN A 264 -12.11 9.66 8.37
N LYS A 265 -11.45 8.73 7.68
CA LYS A 265 -10.42 7.86 8.27
C LYS A 265 -9.01 8.45 8.24
N ILE A 266 -8.83 9.65 7.68
CA ILE A 266 -7.57 10.40 7.69
C ILE A 266 -7.76 11.88 8.12
N PRO A 267 -8.45 12.13 9.25
CA PRO A 267 -8.91 13.47 9.58
C PRO A 267 -7.80 14.49 9.82
N ARG A 268 -6.61 14.08 10.30
CA ARG A 268 -5.50 15.02 10.54
C ARG A 268 -4.84 15.43 9.23
N THR A 269 -4.66 14.49 8.31
CA THR A 269 -4.16 14.78 6.96
C THR A 269 -5.13 15.71 6.24
N MET A 270 -6.44 15.45 6.33
CA MET A 270 -7.45 16.32 5.73
C MET A 270 -7.49 17.71 6.36
N GLN A 271 -7.33 17.82 7.69
CA GLN A 271 -7.23 19.12 8.36
C GLN A 271 -6.05 19.92 7.81
N LYS A 272 -4.87 19.31 7.63
CA LYS A 272 -3.70 20.01 7.08
C LYS A 272 -3.91 20.45 5.63
N LEU A 273 -4.47 19.57 4.79
CA LEU A 273 -4.78 19.87 3.39
C LEU A 273 -5.79 21.01 3.26
N THR A 274 -6.78 21.08 4.14
CA THR A 274 -7.85 22.10 4.12
C THR A 274 -7.45 23.41 4.78
N THR A 275 -6.41 23.43 5.62
CA THR A 275 -5.92 24.66 6.29
C THR A 275 -4.63 25.22 5.67
N GLY A 276 -3.99 24.49 4.75
CA GLY A 276 -2.75 24.95 4.12
C GLY A 276 -1.50 24.73 4.98
N GLU A 277 -1.61 23.93 6.04
CA GLU A 277 -0.49 23.51 6.90
C GLU A 277 0.38 22.46 6.20
N PRO A 278 1.72 22.54 6.27
CA PRO A 278 2.63 21.59 5.62
C PRO A 278 2.30 20.10 5.86
N VAL A 279 2.36 19.31 4.78
CA VAL A 279 2.05 17.88 4.75
C VAL A 279 3.23 17.06 4.24
N THR A 280 3.55 15.98 4.94
CA THR A 280 4.50 14.96 4.50
C THR A 280 3.80 13.64 4.19
N ILE A 281 3.97 13.15 2.97
CA ILE A 281 3.47 11.85 2.50
C ILE A 281 4.67 10.91 2.29
N LEU A 282 4.64 9.73 2.92
CA LEU A 282 5.60 8.65 2.69
C LEU A 282 4.92 7.52 1.89
N THR A 283 5.47 7.17 0.74
CA THR A 283 5.03 5.99 -0.02
C THR A 283 5.95 4.81 0.29
N LEU A 284 5.38 3.70 0.73
CA LEU A 284 6.08 2.45 0.98
C LEU A 284 5.70 1.40 -0.05
N GLY A 285 6.70 0.67 -0.56
CA GLY A 285 6.46 -0.46 -1.44
C GLY A 285 7.68 -0.86 -2.26
N SER A 286 7.43 -1.35 -3.47
CA SER A 286 8.44 -1.99 -4.32
C SER A 286 8.71 -1.21 -5.62
N SER A 287 9.25 -1.89 -6.64
CA SER A 287 9.56 -1.32 -7.96
C SER A 287 8.38 -0.53 -8.53
N ILE A 288 7.16 -1.05 -8.46
CA ILE A 288 5.97 -0.39 -9.00
C ILE A 288 5.62 0.90 -8.23
N ASP A 289 5.87 0.94 -6.92
CA ASP A 289 5.69 2.13 -6.09
C ASP A 289 6.73 3.19 -6.34
N ARG A 290 7.88 2.80 -6.89
CA ARG A 290 8.89 3.72 -7.43
C ARG A 290 8.60 4.15 -8.87
N GLY A 291 7.53 3.64 -9.49
CA GLY A 291 7.14 3.93 -10.87
C GLY A 291 7.74 3.00 -11.92
N SER A 292 8.20 1.80 -11.53
CA SER A 292 8.60 0.76 -12.49
C SER A 292 7.39 0.26 -13.28
N ALA A 293 7.49 0.34 -14.60
CA ALA A 293 6.49 -0.11 -15.55
C ALA A 293 7.18 -0.80 -16.74
N ASN A 294 6.43 -1.66 -17.45
CA ASN A 294 6.91 -2.37 -18.63
C ASN A 294 5.94 -2.18 -19.80
N PRO A 295 6.24 -1.29 -20.77
CA PRO A 295 7.40 -0.39 -20.85
C PRO A 295 7.36 0.72 -19.80
N ARG A 296 8.50 1.42 -19.62
CA ARG A 296 8.65 2.47 -18.59
C ARG A 296 7.65 3.60 -18.76
N LEU A 297 7.44 4.37 -17.69
CA LEU A 297 6.59 5.57 -17.68
C LEU A 297 7.28 6.76 -18.37
N TYR A 298 7.22 6.79 -19.70
CA TYR A 298 7.64 7.93 -20.53
C TYR A 298 6.56 9.02 -20.59
N PHE A 299 6.93 10.20 -21.07
CA PHE A 299 5.96 11.15 -21.61
C PHE A 299 5.71 10.80 -23.07
N TYR A 300 4.48 10.47 -23.41
CA TYR A 300 4.07 10.06 -24.75
C TYR A 300 3.41 11.21 -25.51
N ASP A 301 3.41 11.11 -26.84
CA ASP A 301 2.50 11.92 -27.64
C ASP A 301 1.08 11.41 -27.46
N GLU A 302 0.25 12.23 -26.86
CA GLU A 302 -1.15 11.91 -26.55
C GLU A 302 -2.13 12.60 -27.49
N ASP A 303 -1.65 13.27 -28.55
CA ASP A 303 -2.49 13.87 -29.58
C ASP A 303 -2.91 12.82 -30.64
N PRO A 304 -4.19 12.41 -30.71
CA PRO A 304 -4.64 11.42 -31.69
C PRO A 304 -4.53 11.88 -33.15
N ALA A 305 -4.40 13.19 -33.39
CA ALA A 305 -4.18 13.74 -34.74
C ALA A 305 -2.70 13.74 -35.13
N SER A 306 -1.79 13.53 -34.18
CA SER A 306 -0.36 13.49 -34.44
C SER A 306 0.02 12.20 -35.19
N PRO A 307 0.89 12.27 -36.22
CA PRO A 307 1.45 11.07 -36.83
C PRO A 307 2.35 10.29 -35.86
N HIS A 308 2.75 10.90 -34.74
CA HIS A 308 3.57 10.31 -33.68
C HIS A 308 2.75 9.84 -32.48
N TYR A 309 1.42 9.73 -32.61
CA TYR A 309 0.54 9.32 -31.52
C TYR A 309 1.01 8.02 -30.84
N LYS A 310 1.11 8.06 -29.51
CA LYS A 310 1.63 6.99 -28.62
C LYS A 310 3.11 6.65 -28.80
N GLU A 311 3.89 7.52 -29.44
CA GLU A 311 5.36 7.47 -29.40
C GLU A 311 5.88 8.14 -28.11
N PRO A 312 6.91 7.58 -27.46
CA PRO A 312 7.55 8.25 -26.33
C PRO A 312 8.34 9.47 -26.84
N LEU A 313 8.08 10.63 -26.24
CA LEU A 313 8.70 11.90 -26.64
C LEU A 313 9.95 12.23 -25.83
N ILE A 314 9.96 11.85 -24.55
CA ILE A 314 11.08 12.14 -23.65
C ILE A 314 11.14 11.14 -22.50
N GLU A 315 12.35 10.65 -22.23
CA GLU A 315 12.70 10.08 -20.93
C GLU A 315 13.62 11.06 -20.21
N ALA A 316 13.22 11.45 -19.00
CA ALA A 316 13.99 12.38 -18.20
C ALA A 316 14.49 11.65 -16.95
N ARG A 317 15.82 11.48 -16.89
CA ARG A 317 16.56 10.57 -16.01
C ARG A 317 17.55 11.35 -15.14
N PRO A 318 18.12 10.73 -14.08
CA PRO A 318 19.14 11.42 -13.31
C PRO A 318 20.36 11.65 -14.21
N GLY A 319 20.95 12.83 -14.15
CA GLY A 319 22.07 13.24 -15.00
C GLY A 319 21.68 13.98 -16.29
N THR A 320 20.39 14.15 -16.60
CA THR A 320 19.93 15.01 -17.71
C THR A 320 19.00 16.16 -17.26
N PRO A 321 19.48 17.14 -16.46
CA PRO A 321 18.65 18.24 -15.93
C PRO A 321 17.91 19.02 -17.02
N ALA A 322 18.51 19.19 -18.20
CA ALA A 322 17.86 19.83 -19.34
C ALA A 322 16.64 19.04 -19.85
N ALA A 323 16.69 17.71 -19.86
CA ALA A 323 15.55 16.88 -20.24
C ALA A 323 14.42 16.98 -19.21
N MET A 324 14.75 16.94 -17.91
CA MET A 324 13.77 17.20 -16.84
C MET A 324 13.15 18.59 -16.98
N LYS A 325 13.94 19.62 -17.29
CA LYS A 325 13.44 20.98 -17.52
C LYS A 325 12.47 21.07 -18.69
N ARG A 326 12.83 20.50 -19.84
CA ARG A 326 11.94 20.47 -21.01
C ARG A 326 10.64 19.72 -20.70
N LEU A 327 10.72 18.58 -20.02
CA LEU A 327 9.53 17.83 -19.60
C LEU A 327 8.63 18.69 -18.69
N ILE A 328 9.17 19.17 -17.56
CA ILE A 328 8.39 19.80 -16.50
C ILE A 328 7.92 21.21 -16.88
N THR A 329 8.81 22.03 -17.44
CA THR A 329 8.49 23.43 -17.78
C THR A 329 7.76 23.54 -19.11
N GLU A 330 8.31 22.96 -20.19
CA GLU A 330 7.83 23.23 -21.55
C GLU A 330 6.64 22.32 -21.93
N ARG A 331 6.73 21.02 -21.62
CA ARG A 331 5.68 20.06 -22.00
C ARG A 331 4.54 20.03 -20.99
N MET A 332 4.86 19.99 -19.69
CA MET A 332 3.86 19.89 -18.63
C MET A 332 3.33 21.24 -18.16
N GLY A 333 4.01 22.36 -18.47
CA GLY A 333 3.60 23.69 -18.02
C GLY A 333 3.63 23.85 -16.50
N ARG A 334 4.55 23.15 -15.81
CA ARG A 334 4.68 23.11 -14.34
C ARG A 334 6.08 23.50 -13.86
N PRO A 335 6.59 24.69 -14.21
CA PRO A 335 7.92 25.12 -13.77
C PRO A 335 8.09 25.12 -12.24
N ASP A 336 6.99 25.22 -11.48
CA ASP A 336 6.98 25.10 -10.03
C ASP A 336 7.45 23.72 -9.53
N LEU A 337 7.30 22.65 -10.32
CA LEU A 337 7.70 21.29 -9.94
C LEU A 337 9.16 20.95 -10.31
N GLN A 338 9.87 21.86 -10.98
CA GLN A 338 11.21 21.64 -11.56
C GLN A 338 12.21 21.05 -10.56
N ASP A 339 12.18 21.56 -9.32
CA ASP A 339 13.13 21.19 -8.27
C ASP A 339 12.63 20.04 -7.38
N TYR A 340 11.45 19.47 -7.68
CA TYR A 340 10.76 18.53 -6.78
C TYR A 340 10.53 17.14 -7.37
N VAL A 341 10.85 16.94 -8.66
CA VAL A 341 10.62 15.69 -9.38
C VAL A 341 11.95 15.16 -9.90
N GLY A 342 12.43 14.06 -9.32
CA GLY A 342 13.74 13.50 -9.66
C GLY A 342 13.79 12.83 -11.04
N TRP A 343 12.75 12.08 -11.43
CA TRP A 343 12.65 11.33 -12.68
C TRP A 343 11.28 11.51 -13.32
N SER A 344 11.17 11.32 -14.64
CA SER A 344 9.87 11.33 -15.34
C SER A 344 8.88 10.33 -14.71
N GLN A 345 9.33 9.13 -14.32
CA GLN A 345 8.46 8.15 -13.69
C GLN A 345 7.87 8.63 -12.35
N HIS A 346 8.58 9.47 -11.56
CA HIS A 346 8.04 10.02 -10.32
C HIS A 346 6.91 11.04 -10.56
N TYR A 347 6.80 11.57 -11.78
CA TYR A 347 5.69 12.42 -12.19
C TYR A 347 4.45 11.61 -12.60
N PHE A 348 4.67 10.46 -13.24
CA PHE A 348 3.63 9.62 -13.87
C PHE A 348 3.20 8.41 -13.04
N MET A 349 3.94 8.03 -12.00
CA MET A 349 3.51 6.99 -11.06
C MET A 349 2.31 7.47 -10.24
N TYR A 350 1.58 6.53 -9.65
CA TYR A 350 0.27 6.81 -9.03
C TYR A 350 0.35 7.85 -7.89
N THR A 351 1.35 7.81 -7.00
CA THR A 351 1.50 8.84 -5.95
C THR A 351 2.05 10.16 -6.48
N GLY A 352 2.82 10.13 -7.59
CA GLY A 352 3.20 11.33 -8.33
C GLY A 352 2.00 12.07 -8.90
N ARG A 353 1.06 11.32 -9.50
CA ARG A 353 -0.24 11.84 -9.95
C ARG A 353 -1.08 12.35 -8.78
N LEU A 354 -1.17 11.56 -7.71
CA LEU A 354 -1.88 11.97 -6.48
C LEU A 354 -1.35 13.32 -5.97
N ARG A 355 -0.04 13.47 -5.79
CA ARG A 355 0.56 14.74 -5.33
C ARG A 355 0.13 15.90 -6.21
N ARG A 356 0.27 15.78 -7.54
CA ARG A 356 -0.13 16.86 -8.48
C ARG A 356 -1.59 17.22 -8.34
N GLU A 357 -2.42 16.21 -8.16
CA GLU A 357 -3.85 16.36 -8.04
C GLU A 357 -4.26 17.00 -6.71
N LEU A 358 -3.59 16.65 -5.60
CA LEU A 358 -3.80 17.31 -4.30
C LEU A 358 -3.34 18.77 -4.33
N LEU A 359 -2.17 19.06 -4.94
CA LEU A 359 -1.70 20.44 -5.16
C LEU A 359 -2.76 21.28 -5.89
N ARG A 360 -3.39 20.69 -6.91
CA ARG A 360 -4.42 21.33 -7.71
C ARG A 360 -5.73 21.50 -6.95
N LYS A 361 -6.24 20.45 -6.32
CA LYS A 361 -7.57 20.41 -5.69
C LYS A 361 -7.69 21.18 -4.37
N PHE A 362 -6.58 21.36 -3.66
CA PHE A 362 -6.54 22.09 -2.39
C PHE A 362 -5.89 23.47 -2.50
N HIS A 363 -5.54 23.92 -3.72
CA HIS A 363 -4.74 25.13 -3.96
C HIS A 363 -3.48 25.17 -3.10
N TYR A 364 -2.66 24.14 -3.23
CA TYR A 364 -1.60 23.89 -2.29
C TYR A 364 -0.24 24.16 -2.95
N PRO A 365 0.66 24.95 -2.34
CA PRO A 365 1.96 25.23 -2.93
C PRO A 365 2.88 24.01 -2.80
N VAL A 366 3.69 23.77 -3.84
CA VAL A 366 4.56 22.58 -3.93
C VAL A 366 5.52 22.44 -2.74
N ASN A 367 6.05 23.55 -2.23
CA ASN A 367 7.03 23.60 -1.14
C ASN A 367 6.44 23.28 0.25
N LYS A 368 5.12 23.06 0.34
CA LYS A 368 4.47 22.62 1.58
C LYS A 368 4.05 21.15 1.55
N MET A 369 4.14 20.47 0.39
CA MET A 369 3.71 19.07 0.25
C MET A 369 4.87 18.20 -0.23
N LEU A 370 5.46 17.46 0.71
CA LEU A 370 6.55 16.53 0.44
C LEU A 370 6.00 15.14 0.13
N LEU A 371 6.48 14.53 -0.96
CA LEU A 371 6.24 13.12 -1.29
C LEU A 371 7.57 12.35 -1.21
N ASN A 372 7.80 11.62 -0.11
CA ASN A 372 8.98 10.82 0.11
C ASN A 372 8.75 9.39 -0.42
N VAL A 373 9.47 8.98 -1.46
CA VAL A 373 9.29 7.66 -2.07
C VAL A 373 10.26 6.65 -1.44
N MET A 374 9.81 5.93 -0.42
CA MET A 374 10.56 4.84 0.20
C MET A 374 10.16 3.51 -0.45
N ALA A 375 10.60 3.34 -1.68
CA ALA A 375 10.33 2.14 -2.47
C ALA A 375 11.60 1.65 -3.17
N CYS A 376 11.79 0.34 -3.33
CA CYS A 376 12.95 -0.25 -3.97
C CYS A 376 12.58 -1.45 -4.82
N ASP A 377 13.37 -1.74 -5.85
CA ASP A 377 13.09 -2.89 -6.70
C ASP A 377 13.21 -4.19 -5.91
N GLY A 378 12.20 -5.05 -6.01
CA GLY A 378 12.23 -6.36 -5.37
C GLY A 378 12.04 -6.33 -3.84
N SER A 379 11.74 -5.18 -3.24
CA SER A 379 11.64 -5.08 -1.79
C SER A 379 10.32 -5.57 -1.21
N SER A 380 10.37 -6.01 0.03
CA SER A 380 9.23 -6.31 0.92
C SER A 380 9.10 -5.27 2.04
N ILE A 381 7.98 -5.25 2.76
CA ILE A 381 7.78 -4.38 3.92
C ILE A 381 8.76 -4.74 5.04
N GLY A 382 9.03 -6.04 5.25
CA GLY A 382 9.98 -6.52 6.28
C GLY A 382 11.37 -5.93 6.07
N GLU A 383 11.84 -5.87 4.83
CA GLU A 383 13.15 -5.28 4.50
C GLU A 383 13.19 -3.78 4.76
N SER A 384 12.07 -3.12 4.47
CA SER A 384 11.89 -1.67 4.62
C SER A 384 11.98 -1.20 6.07
N HIS A 385 11.77 -2.09 7.06
CA HIS A 385 11.94 -1.75 8.48
C HIS A 385 13.31 -1.15 8.81
N SER A 386 14.34 -1.51 8.04
CA SER A 386 15.72 -1.01 8.21
C SER A 386 15.89 0.47 7.89
N GLY A 387 14.93 1.08 7.17
CA GLY A 387 15.00 2.47 6.72
C GLY A 387 13.97 3.40 7.36
N PHE A 388 13.05 2.89 8.19
CA PHE A 388 11.94 3.73 8.68
C PHE A 388 12.41 4.98 9.41
N LYS A 389 13.48 4.88 10.22
CA LYS A 389 14.02 6.03 10.93
C LYS A 389 14.60 7.05 9.95
N GLU A 390 15.46 6.59 9.05
CA GLU A 390 16.20 7.43 8.11
C GLU A 390 15.25 8.18 7.16
N TYR A 391 14.19 7.52 6.68
CA TYR A 391 13.20 8.15 5.80
C TYR A 391 12.22 9.05 6.55
N ALA A 392 11.77 8.65 7.74
CA ALA A 392 10.81 9.44 8.51
C ALA A 392 11.44 10.70 9.11
N ALA A 393 12.70 10.63 9.52
CA ALA A 393 13.45 11.76 10.06
C ALA A 393 14.20 12.59 8.99
N PHE A 394 14.04 12.23 7.71
CA PHE A 394 14.71 12.87 6.57
C PHE A 394 16.25 12.90 6.68
N GLU A 395 16.85 11.83 7.22
CA GLU A 395 18.30 11.70 7.39
C GLU A 395 19.02 11.45 6.06
N LEU A 396 18.32 10.86 5.07
CA LEU A 396 18.86 10.67 3.71
C LEU A 396 18.67 11.95 2.88
N PRO A 397 19.70 12.44 2.17
CA PRO A 397 19.58 13.64 1.33
C PRO A 397 18.63 13.39 0.14
N PRO A 398 17.99 14.43 -0.42
CA PRO A 398 17.25 14.34 -1.67
C PRO A 398 18.07 13.66 -2.77
N ASP A 399 17.53 12.59 -3.32
CA ASP A 399 18.16 11.83 -4.40
C ASP A 399 17.09 11.06 -5.21
N PRO A 400 17.16 11.09 -6.55
CA PRO A 400 16.09 10.51 -7.35
C PRO A 400 15.96 9.00 -7.14
N GLY A 401 17.08 8.28 -7.00
CA GLY A 401 17.08 6.83 -6.80
C GLY A 401 16.69 6.40 -5.39
N THR A 402 16.71 7.33 -4.43
CA THR A 402 16.50 7.07 -3.01
C THR A 402 15.10 7.47 -2.57
N ASN A 403 14.70 8.73 -2.81
CA ASN A 403 13.46 9.31 -2.29
C ASN A 403 12.65 10.09 -3.34
N GLY A 404 13.02 9.97 -4.62
CA GLY A 404 12.25 10.50 -5.74
C GLY A 404 12.49 11.97 -6.08
N HIS A 405 13.36 12.68 -5.34
CA HIS A 405 13.65 14.11 -5.52
C HIS A 405 14.95 14.36 -6.30
N PRO A 406 15.12 15.49 -6.99
CA PRO A 406 16.42 15.88 -7.55
C PRO A 406 17.50 16.03 -6.47
N SER A 407 18.73 15.63 -6.78
CA SER A 407 19.89 15.87 -5.91
C SER A 407 20.32 17.34 -5.96
N GLY A 408 21.04 17.80 -4.92
CA GLY A 408 21.74 19.10 -4.91
C GLY A 408 21.13 20.17 -3.99
N LYS A 409 19.90 19.99 -3.52
CA LYS A 409 19.28 20.79 -2.46
C LYS A 409 19.04 19.93 -1.23
N SER A 410 19.09 20.54 -0.05
CA SER A 410 18.66 19.94 1.21
C SER A 410 17.13 19.96 1.35
N TRP A 411 16.61 19.18 2.30
CA TRP A 411 15.17 19.18 2.58
C TRP A 411 14.63 20.54 3.03
N SER A 412 15.40 21.28 3.83
CA SER A 412 15.01 22.62 4.30
C SER A 412 15.03 23.68 3.20
N GLU A 413 15.86 23.52 2.17
CA GLU A 413 15.83 24.39 0.98
C GLU A 413 14.61 24.11 0.10
N LEU A 414 14.21 22.84 -0.05
CA LEU A 414 13.04 22.45 -0.85
C LEU A 414 11.73 22.73 -0.13
N TYR A 415 11.66 22.42 1.17
CA TYR A 415 10.44 22.45 1.96
C TYR A 415 10.60 23.27 3.25
N PRO A 416 10.95 24.56 3.17
CA PRO A 416 11.27 25.37 4.35
C PRO A 416 10.16 25.33 5.41
N ALA A 417 8.89 25.33 4.98
CA ALA A 417 7.74 25.30 5.86
C ALA A 417 7.64 24.03 6.74
N LEU A 418 8.23 22.90 6.32
CA LEU A 418 8.27 21.68 7.13
C LEU A 418 9.26 21.77 8.30
N PHE A 419 10.23 22.70 8.22
CA PHE A 419 11.30 22.87 9.21
C PHE A 419 11.11 24.13 10.06
N GLU A 420 10.04 24.89 9.82
CA GLU A 420 9.65 26.00 10.66
C GLU A 420 9.27 25.50 12.08
N ASN A 421 9.69 26.23 13.11
CA ASN A 421 9.35 26.01 14.52
C ASN A 421 9.98 24.78 15.20
N GLY A 422 11.05 24.19 14.64
CA GLY A 422 11.87 23.18 15.32
C GLY A 422 11.14 21.88 15.65
N LYS A 423 9.96 21.63 15.06
CA LYS A 423 9.28 20.34 15.16
C LYS A 423 10.14 19.28 14.48
N LYS A 424 10.21 18.09 15.09
CA LYS A 424 10.88 16.95 14.47
C LYS A 424 10.12 16.60 13.18
N PRO A 425 10.78 16.58 12.02
CA PRO A 425 10.15 16.11 10.79
C PRO A 425 9.64 14.67 10.94
N GLY A 426 8.52 14.37 10.30
CA GLY A 426 7.88 13.07 10.33
C GLY A 426 6.76 12.95 9.28
N PRO A 427 6.36 11.73 8.92
CA PRO A 427 5.24 11.52 8.00
C PRO A 427 3.92 11.90 8.68
N ASP A 428 3.08 12.61 7.94
CA ASP A 428 1.66 12.80 8.29
C ASP A 428 0.83 11.65 7.75
N LEU A 429 1.18 11.18 6.55
CA LEU A 429 0.50 10.11 5.85
C LEU A 429 1.50 9.06 5.35
N VAL A 430 1.21 7.79 5.57
CA VAL A 430 1.91 6.65 4.99
C VAL A 430 0.98 5.89 4.04
N ILE A 431 1.43 5.64 2.81
CA ILE A 431 0.67 4.91 1.78
C ILE A 431 1.30 3.55 1.55
N PHE A 432 0.53 2.48 1.75
CA PHE A 432 0.88 1.12 1.34
C PHE A 432 0.33 0.84 -0.05
N GLY A 433 1.20 0.73 -1.05
CA GLY A 433 0.78 0.56 -2.44
C GLY A 433 0.90 -0.84 -3.03
N HIS A 434 1.70 -1.72 -2.44
CA HIS A 434 1.94 -3.04 -3.03
C HIS A 434 2.26 -4.07 -1.96
N GLY A 435 1.94 -5.34 -2.22
CA GLY A 435 2.31 -6.45 -1.35
C GLY A 435 2.55 -7.79 -2.05
N HIS A 436 2.86 -7.82 -3.35
CA HIS A 436 3.22 -9.10 -3.99
C HIS A 436 4.61 -9.61 -3.58
N ASN A 437 5.52 -8.73 -3.17
CA ASN A 437 6.90 -9.12 -2.86
C ASN A 437 7.10 -9.63 -1.43
N GLU A 438 6.02 -9.71 -0.68
CA GLU A 438 6.00 -10.02 0.75
C GLU A 438 6.20 -11.49 1.01
N HIS A 439 6.89 -12.24 0.16
CA HIS A 439 7.15 -13.69 0.27
C HIS A 439 8.10 -14.03 1.45
N ILE A 440 7.85 -13.42 2.61
CA ILE A 440 8.58 -13.49 3.87
C ILE A 440 7.62 -14.04 4.93
N ASP A 441 8.09 -14.82 5.90
CA ASP A 441 7.30 -15.16 7.10
C ASP A 441 5.92 -15.83 6.85
N ARG A 442 5.73 -16.48 5.70
CA ARG A 442 4.46 -17.12 5.33
C ARG A 442 3.98 -18.12 6.40
N PRO A 443 2.66 -18.16 6.70
CA PRO A 443 1.57 -17.33 6.13
C PRO A 443 1.33 -16.01 6.89
N ASP A 444 2.23 -15.60 7.79
CA ASP A 444 2.07 -14.50 8.73
C ASP A 444 2.63 -13.17 8.22
N GLU A 445 2.85 -13.03 6.91
CA GLU A 445 3.46 -11.90 6.18
C GLU A 445 2.87 -10.52 6.58
N ILE A 446 1.64 -10.50 7.07
CA ILE A 446 0.92 -9.32 7.54
C ILE A 446 1.50 -8.74 8.85
N ASP A 447 2.24 -9.54 9.61
CA ASP A 447 2.86 -9.16 10.88
C ASP A 447 3.88 -8.03 10.72
N ALA A 448 4.61 -8.01 9.60
CA ALA A 448 5.59 -7.00 9.27
C ALA A 448 4.92 -5.66 8.89
N TYR A 449 3.72 -5.69 8.27
CA TYR A 449 2.89 -4.50 8.06
C TYR A 449 2.32 -3.98 9.38
N GLU A 450 1.80 -4.87 10.23
CA GLU A 450 1.34 -4.47 11.56
C GLU A 450 2.48 -3.85 12.38
N GLY A 451 3.66 -4.48 12.35
CA GLY A 451 4.88 -3.95 12.95
C GLY A 451 5.26 -2.57 12.42
N ALA A 452 5.11 -2.33 11.11
CA ALA A 452 5.34 -1.03 10.50
C ALA A 452 4.35 0.02 11.01
N VAL A 453 3.04 -0.26 10.98
CA VAL A 453 1.98 0.62 11.51
C VAL A 453 2.29 1.00 12.96
N ARG A 454 2.58 0.00 13.81
CA ARG A 454 2.86 0.21 15.23
C ARG A 454 4.16 0.98 15.47
N TRP A 455 5.21 0.69 14.69
CA TRP A 455 6.47 1.44 14.76
C TRP A 455 6.23 2.92 14.46
N PHE A 456 5.56 3.24 13.35
CA PHE A 456 5.26 4.62 12.97
C PHE A 456 4.36 5.30 14.02
N GLN A 457 3.32 4.64 14.51
CA GLN A 457 2.43 5.17 15.55
C GLN A 457 3.17 5.48 16.86
N ARG A 458 4.16 4.68 17.27
CA ARG A 458 4.97 4.92 18.47
C ARG A 458 5.89 6.13 18.32
N HIS A 459 6.46 6.35 17.13
CA HIS A 459 7.43 7.41 16.86
C HIS A 459 6.77 8.72 16.40
N TYR A 460 5.60 8.62 15.76
CA TYR A 460 4.83 9.72 15.17
C TYR A 460 3.33 9.52 15.47
N PRO A 461 2.85 9.80 16.70
CA PRO A 461 1.45 9.51 17.09
C PRO A 461 0.37 10.21 16.23
N GLY A 462 0.75 11.24 15.48
CA GLY A 462 -0.12 11.94 14.54
C GLY A 462 -0.26 11.28 13.17
N VAL A 463 0.60 10.31 12.83
CA VAL A 463 0.63 9.66 11.52
C VAL A 463 -0.66 8.91 11.22
N GLU A 464 -1.09 8.97 9.97
CA GLU A 464 -2.23 8.23 9.42
C GLU A 464 -1.76 7.34 8.28
N PHE A 465 -2.51 6.28 8.00
CA PHE A 465 -2.20 5.32 6.95
C PHE A 465 -3.31 5.26 5.91
N VAL A 466 -2.97 4.86 4.69
CA VAL A 466 -3.92 4.44 3.63
C VAL A 466 -3.36 3.22 2.94
N SER A 467 -4.22 2.25 2.62
CA SER A 467 -3.84 1.08 1.81
C SER A 467 -4.57 1.10 0.47
N CYS A 468 -3.83 0.97 -0.63
CA CYS A 468 -4.38 0.88 -1.98
C CYS A 468 -3.47 -0.03 -2.82
N MET A 469 -3.68 -1.35 -2.73
CA MET A 469 -2.70 -2.33 -3.20
C MET A 469 -2.90 -2.78 -4.64
N TRP A 470 -1.86 -2.65 -5.47
CA TRP A 470 -1.80 -3.34 -6.76
C TRP A 470 -1.54 -4.84 -6.58
N ILE A 471 -2.27 -5.68 -7.34
CA ILE A 471 -2.12 -7.14 -7.34
C ILE A 471 -1.48 -7.63 -8.65
N ARG A 472 -0.45 -8.47 -8.55
CA ARG A 472 0.24 -9.06 -9.72
C ARG A 472 -0.37 -10.36 -10.22
N ASP A 473 -1.26 -10.99 -9.47
CA ASP A 473 -1.73 -12.37 -9.73
C ASP A 473 -2.81 -12.44 -10.83
N LYS A 474 -2.55 -11.80 -11.98
CA LYS A 474 -3.43 -11.77 -13.17
C LYS A 474 -4.88 -11.39 -12.86
N GLY A 475 -5.06 -10.46 -11.91
CA GLY A 475 -6.36 -10.07 -11.40
C GLY A 475 -7.05 -11.23 -10.68
N SER A 476 -6.36 -11.82 -9.70
CA SER A 476 -6.90 -12.73 -8.69
C SER A 476 -6.48 -12.22 -7.32
N ALA A 477 -7.26 -12.49 -6.28
CA ALA A 477 -6.91 -12.08 -4.92
C ALA A 477 -5.51 -12.62 -4.56
N SER A 478 -4.61 -11.71 -4.16
CA SER A 478 -3.29 -12.10 -3.68
C SER A 478 -3.40 -12.67 -2.27
N SER A 479 -2.39 -13.45 -1.82
CA SER A 479 -2.34 -13.93 -0.43
C SER A 479 -2.40 -12.80 0.60
N MET A 480 -2.01 -11.58 0.21
CA MET A 480 -2.01 -10.40 1.08
C MET A 480 -3.31 -9.60 1.09
N THR A 481 -4.24 -9.81 0.15
CA THR A 481 -5.43 -8.96 0.03
C THR A 481 -6.34 -9.09 1.26
N GLY A 482 -6.69 -10.32 1.65
CA GLY A 482 -7.52 -10.60 2.83
C GLY A 482 -6.85 -10.13 4.14
N PRO A 483 -5.61 -10.56 4.44
CA PRO A 483 -4.90 -10.10 5.63
C PRO A 483 -4.76 -8.57 5.72
N MET A 484 -4.55 -7.87 4.59
CA MET A 484 -4.50 -6.40 4.59
C MET A 484 -5.86 -5.76 4.89
N GLN A 485 -6.97 -6.31 4.36
CA GLN A 485 -8.32 -5.83 4.68
C GLN A 485 -8.62 -6.00 6.17
N GLU A 486 -8.21 -7.12 6.76
CA GLU A 486 -8.33 -7.39 8.20
C GLU A 486 -7.51 -6.39 9.02
N LEU A 487 -6.23 -6.19 8.66
CA LEU A 487 -5.37 -5.19 9.31
C LEU A 487 -5.98 -3.79 9.22
N CYS A 488 -6.44 -3.39 8.04
CA CYS A 488 -7.01 -2.07 7.83
C CYS A 488 -8.30 -1.88 8.64
N THR A 489 -9.16 -2.90 8.71
CA THR A 489 -10.38 -2.88 9.52
C THR A 489 -10.04 -2.79 11.01
N HIS A 490 -9.06 -3.59 11.47
CA HIS A 490 -8.64 -3.62 12.86
C HIS A 490 -8.10 -2.26 13.33
N TYR A 491 -7.27 -1.60 12.53
CA TYR A 491 -6.68 -0.30 12.83
C TYR A 491 -7.54 0.91 12.40
N GLY A 492 -8.65 0.70 11.68
CA GLY A 492 -9.47 1.78 11.13
C GLY A 492 -8.84 2.52 9.93
N ILE A 493 -7.87 1.90 9.26
CA ILE A 493 -7.20 2.42 8.06
C ILE A 493 -8.17 2.32 6.85
N PRO A 494 -8.26 3.34 5.98
CA PRO A 494 -8.99 3.21 4.72
C PRO A 494 -8.28 2.22 3.79
N PHE A 495 -9.03 1.23 3.32
CA PHE A 495 -8.60 0.25 2.33
C PHE A 495 -9.33 0.52 1.01
N VAL A 496 -8.56 0.87 -0.03
CA VAL A 496 -9.07 1.08 -1.39
C VAL A 496 -8.74 -0.17 -2.21
N ASP A 497 -9.77 -0.93 -2.57
CA ASP A 497 -9.62 -2.25 -3.19
C ASP A 497 -9.31 -2.17 -4.70
N MET A 498 -8.08 -1.77 -5.00
CA MET A 498 -7.56 -1.77 -6.37
C MET A 498 -7.51 -3.19 -6.96
N GLY A 499 -7.38 -4.23 -6.13
CA GLY A 499 -7.39 -5.62 -6.57
C GLY A 499 -8.74 -6.04 -7.13
N GLN A 500 -9.83 -5.73 -6.42
CA GLN A 500 -11.19 -5.99 -6.87
C GLN A 500 -11.50 -5.21 -8.15
N LEU A 501 -11.07 -3.95 -8.27
CA LEU A 501 -11.23 -3.20 -9.52
C LEU A 501 -10.57 -3.92 -10.71
N ILE A 502 -9.33 -4.41 -10.54
CA ILE A 502 -8.62 -5.14 -11.60
C ILE A 502 -9.37 -6.42 -11.97
N ILE A 503 -9.90 -7.16 -10.99
CA ILE A 503 -10.71 -8.37 -11.21
C ILE A 503 -11.95 -8.04 -12.05
N ASP A 504 -12.69 -7.00 -11.66
CA ASP A 504 -13.95 -6.63 -12.33
C ASP A 504 -13.71 -6.12 -13.75
N LEU A 505 -12.62 -5.38 -13.98
CA LEU A 505 -12.24 -4.89 -15.30
C LEU A 505 -11.93 -6.01 -16.30
N LYS A 506 -11.60 -7.24 -15.86
CA LYS A 506 -11.38 -8.38 -16.78
C LYS A 506 -12.61 -8.74 -17.61
N GLN A 507 -13.79 -8.25 -17.25
CA GLN A 507 -15.03 -8.45 -18.02
C GLN A 507 -15.14 -7.54 -19.24
N THR A 508 -14.28 -6.53 -19.38
CA THR A 508 -14.35 -5.49 -20.43
C THR A 508 -12.98 -5.09 -20.99
N ASN A 509 -11.90 -5.62 -20.40
CA ASN A 509 -10.54 -5.23 -20.72
C ASN A 509 -9.57 -6.41 -20.59
N ASN A 510 -8.59 -6.47 -21.49
CA ASN A 510 -7.50 -7.44 -21.44
C ASN A 510 -6.51 -7.11 -20.30
N TYR A 511 -6.23 -8.07 -19.41
CA TYR A 511 -5.24 -7.88 -18.34
C TYR A 511 -3.85 -7.51 -18.86
N TYR A 512 -3.41 -8.06 -20.00
CA TYR A 512 -2.12 -7.70 -20.60
C TYR A 512 -2.10 -6.29 -21.20
N ALA A 513 -3.25 -5.63 -21.37
CA ALA A 513 -3.27 -4.20 -21.67
C ALA A 513 -2.93 -3.37 -20.42
N MET A 514 -3.41 -3.80 -19.24
CA MET A 514 -3.12 -3.16 -17.96
C MET A 514 -1.69 -3.43 -17.48
N ALA A 515 -1.23 -4.67 -17.61
CA ALA A 515 0.10 -5.12 -17.20
C ALA A 515 0.74 -5.95 -18.33
N PRO A 516 1.45 -5.31 -19.27
CA PRO A 516 1.95 -5.98 -20.49
C PRO A 516 2.90 -7.16 -20.28
N ASP A 517 3.65 -7.18 -19.17
CA ASP A 517 4.51 -8.31 -18.78
C ASP A 517 3.80 -9.34 -17.88
N GLY A 518 2.52 -9.12 -17.60
CA GLY A 518 1.70 -9.91 -16.68
C GLY A 518 1.79 -9.49 -15.21
N GLY A 519 2.53 -8.43 -14.86
CA GLY A 519 2.71 -8.02 -13.47
C GLY A 519 2.82 -6.51 -13.23
N HIS A 520 3.69 -5.82 -13.95
CA HIS A 520 3.92 -4.39 -13.74
C HIS A 520 2.82 -3.56 -14.43
N PRO A 521 2.16 -2.63 -13.72
CA PRO A 521 1.16 -1.75 -14.32
C PRO A 521 1.79 -0.86 -15.41
N GLY A 522 1.09 -0.71 -16.53
CA GLY A 522 1.37 0.29 -17.55
C GLY A 522 0.96 1.70 -17.11
N ALA A 523 1.22 2.70 -17.96
CA ALA A 523 0.92 4.10 -17.66
C ALA A 523 -0.59 4.34 -17.43
N GLY A 524 -1.47 3.80 -18.28
CA GLY A 524 -2.92 3.82 -18.07
C GLY A 524 -3.35 3.17 -16.75
N SER A 525 -2.69 2.09 -16.31
CA SER A 525 -2.99 1.44 -15.03
C SER A 525 -2.52 2.23 -13.81
N HIS A 526 -1.37 2.92 -13.90
CA HIS A 526 -0.99 3.89 -12.87
C HIS A 526 -1.97 5.06 -12.77
N TYR A 527 -2.61 5.47 -13.89
CA TYR A 527 -3.70 6.44 -13.87
C TYR A 527 -4.93 5.89 -13.14
N LEU A 528 -5.37 4.66 -13.45
CA LEU A 528 -6.50 4.02 -12.75
C LEU A 528 -6.25 3.89 -11.25
N TRP A 529 -5.05 3.46 -10.88
CA TRP A 529 -4.65 3.30 -9.48
C TRP A 529 -4.68 4.63 -8.72
N PHE A 530 -4.13 5.69 -9.32
CA PHE A 530 -4.26 7.04 -8.80
C PHE A 530 -5.73 7.46 -8.61
N LYS A 531 -6.60 7.19 -9.60
CA LYS A 531 -8.01 7.56 -9.54
C LYS A 531 -8.79 6.88 -8.41
N GLN A 532 -8.43 5.65 -8.07
CA GLN A 532 -9.01 4.99 -6.89
C GLN A 532 -8.51 5.63 -5.59
N LEU A 533 -7.20 5.90 -5.50
CA LEU A 533 -6.60 6.50 -4.30
C LEU A 533 -7.06 7.95 -4.06
N GLU A 534 -7.33 8.70 -5.12
CA GLU A 534 -7.84 10.09 -5.09
C GLU A 534 -9.14 10.21 -4.28
N GLN A 535 -9.99 9.18 -4.29
CA GLN A 535 -11.29 9.19 -3.60
C GLN A 535 -11.16 9.36 -2.08
N VAL A 536 -10.01 9.00 -1.51
CA VAL A 536 -9.72 9.17 -0.07
C VAL A 536 -9.68 10.65 0.34
N PHE A 537 -9.42 11.56 -0.61
CA PHE A 537 -9.21 12.99 -0.35
C PHE A 537 -10.40 13.86 -0.79
N GLU A 538 -11.56 13.24 -1.01
CA GLU A 538 -12.79 13.94 -1.39
C GLU A 538 -13.60 14.33 -0.15
N MET A 539 -13.34 15.53 0.39
CA MET A 539 -14.02 16.06 1.58
C MET A 539 -14.96 17.23 1.24
N PRO A 540 -16.27 17.12 1.55
CA PRO A 540 -17.25 18.18 1.30
C PRO A 540 -17.03 19.39 2.24
N ALA A 541 -17.40 20.59 1.79
CA ALA A 541 -17.30 21.83 2.58
C ALA A 541 -18.45 22.03 3.58
N GLU A 542 -19.69 21.71 3.21
CA GLU A 542 -20.89 22.09 3.97
C GLU A 542 -21.49 20.95 4.81
N GLU A 543 -21.23 19.70 4.44
CA GLU A 543 -21.73 18.48 5.10
C GLU A 543 -20.58 17.56 5.52
N THR A 544 -19.52 18.15 6.09
CA THR A 544 -18.38 17.38 6.60
C THR A 544 -18.82 16.49 7.76
N LEU A 545 -18.70 15.18 7.56
CA LEU A 545 -18.85 14.22 8.65
C LEU A 545 -17.60 14.25 9.55
N PRO A 546 -17.76 14.05 10.87
CA PRO A 546 -16.65 14.09 11.79
C PRO A 546 -15.62 13.01 11.45
N GLY A 547 -14.35 13.38 11.60
CA GLY A 547 -13.26 12.43 11.49
C GLY A 547 -13.37 11.28 12.48
N VAL A 548 -13.08 10.07 12.01
CA VAL A 548 -12.89 8.87 12.82
C VAL A 548 -11.39 8.55 12.86
N PRO A 549 -10.68 8.91 13.95
CA PRO A 549 -9.25 8.63 14.05
C PRO A 549 -8.95 7.14 13.96
N GLN A 550 -7.83 6.82 13.31
CA GLN A 550 -7.30 5.45 13.29
C GLN A 550 -6.95 5.01 14.70
N LYS A 551 -7.14 3.71 15.01
CA LYS A 551 -6.86 3.17 16.32
C LYS A 551 -5.36 3.21 16.59
N GLN A 552 -4.99 3.84 17.69
CA GLN A 552 -3.61 3.95 18.12
C GLN A 552 -3.24 2.72 18.95
N LEU A 553 -2.32 1.90 18.42
CA LEU A 553 -1.76 0.74 19.10
C LEU A 553 -2.81 -0.17 19.79
N PRO A 554 -3.87 -0.63 19.09
CA PRO A 554 -4.79 -1.63 19.64
C PRO A 554 -4.05 -2.93 20.00
N VAL A 555 -4.75 -3.87 20.64
CA VAL A 555 -4.21 -5.25 20.81
C VAL A 555 -3.74 -5.76 19.45
N ARG A 556 -2.60 -6.45 19.41
CA ARG A 556 -2.04 -6.95 18.14
C ARG A 556 -3.01 -7.90 17.45
N MET A 557 -3.06 -7.81 16.13
CA MET A 557 -3.79 -8.77 15.30
C MET A 557 -3.00 -10.07 15.16
N ASN A 558 -1.67 -9.97 15.01
CA ASN A 558 -0.77 -11.10 14.90
C ASN A 558 0.24 -11.14 16.07
N ALA A 559 0.52 -12.34 16.61
CA ALA A 559 1.47 -12.51 17.70
C ALA A 559 2.92 -12.16 17.30
N PHE A 560 3.30 -12.37 16.04
CA PHE A 560 4.65 -12.11 15.52
C PHE A 560 4.91 -10.63 15.20
N ALA A 561 3.86 -9.80 15.11
CA ALA A 561 4.02 -8.36 14.92
C ALA A 561 4.90 -7.70 16.00
N ARG A 562 4.94 -8.30 17.20
CA ARG A 562 5.82 -7.87 18.31
C ARG A 562 7.31 -7.92 17.95
N ASN A 563 7.72 -8.83 17.07
CA ASN A 563 9.11 -8.96 16.62
C ASN A 563 9.54 -7.77 15.76
N TRP A 564 8.58 -7.15 15.05
CA TRP A 564 8.81 -6.06 14.10
C TRP A 564 8.72 -4.65 14.72
N GLU A 565 8.14 -4.51 15.92
CA GLU A 565 7.92 -3.22 16.59
C GLU A 565 9.18 -2.59 17.19
N GLY A 566 10.25 -3.37 17.29
CA GLY A 566 11.47 -3.01 17.98
C GLY A 566 12.27 -1.86 17.37
N THR A 567 13.36 -1.51 18.06
CA THR A 567 14.39 -0.62 17.52
C THR A 567 15.36 -1.42 16.68
N MET A 568 15.75 -0.89 15.51
CA MET A 568 16.74 -1.53 14.67
C MET A 568 18.15 -1.27 15.21
N VAL A 569 18.96 -2.33 15.34
CA VAL A 569 20.38 -2.25 15.68
C VAL A 569 21.19 -2.91 14.57
N ARG A 570 22.15 -2.18 14.00
CA ARG A 570 22.99 -2.62 12.89
C ARG A 570 24.37 -3.09 13.36
N PHE A 571 24.77 -4.26 12.89
CA PHE A 571 26.11 -4.84 13.03
C PHE A 571 26.78 -4.83 11.66
N GLN A 572 27.94 -4.18 11.55
CA GLN A 572 28.67 -4.06 10.28
C GLN A 572 29.62 -5.25 10.09
N LYS A 573 30.11 -5.48 8.86
CA LYS A 573 31.01 -6.60 8.52
C LYS A 573 32.23 -6.82 9.45
N ASP A 574 32.74 -5.76 10.08
CA ASP A 574 33.93 -5.79 10.93
C ASP A 574 33.57 -5.91 12.44
N ASP A 575 32.27 -6.06 12.75
CA ASP A 575 31.79 -6.25 14.11
C ASP A 575 32.15 -7.65 14.63
N THR A 576 32.65 -7.72 15.87
CA THR A 576 33.02 -8.98 16.54
C THR A 576 31.87 -9.98 16.69
N ARG A 577 30.62 -9.52 16.57
CA ARG A 577 29.41 -10.34 16.58
C ARG A 577 29.24 -11.14 15.29
N ILE A 578 29.89 -10.74 14.20
CA ILE A 578 29.91 -11.47 12.93
C ILE A 578 31.10 -12.45 12.92
N VAL A 579 30.79 -13.73 13.08
CA VAL A 579 31.78 -14.81 13.17
C VAL A 579 32.07 -15.39 11.80
N ASP A 580 33.37 -15.55 11.50
CA ASP A 580 33.89 -16.00 10.20
C ASP A 580 33.35 -15.23 8.98
N GLY A 581 32.85 -14.01 9.20
CA GLY A 581 32.22 -13.18 8.17
C GLY A 581 30.90 -13.75 7.62
N ARG A 582 30.30 -14.78 8.23
CA ARG A 582 29.13 -15.48 7.67
C ARG A 582 28.07 -15.93 8.68
N MET A 583 28.34 -15.83 9.98
CA MET A 583 27.44 -16.26 11.05
C MET A 583 27.25 -15.16 12.09
N MET A 584 26.10 -15.15 12.76
CA MET A 584 25.83 -14.25 13.89
C MET A 584 24.74 -14.83 14.80
N ILE A 585 24.88 -14.64 16.11
CA ILE A 585 23.78 -14.83 17.08
C ILE A 585 22.90 -13.57 17.03
N LEU A 586 21.64 -13.71 16.67
CA LEU A 586 20.67 -12.61 16.58
C LEU A 586 20.36 -12.00 17.96
N GLU A 587 20.05 -10.70 17.98
CA GLU A 587 19.62 -10.02 19.21
C GLU A 587 18.23 -10.46 19.68
N ASP A 588 17.33 -10.73 18.74
CA ASP A 588 15.92 -11.11 18.95
C ASP A 588 15.40 -11.85 17.71
N ALA A 589 14.11 -11.78 17.40
CA ALA A 589 13.42 -12.69 16.49
C ALA A 589 13.16 -12.15 15.08
N ALA A 590 13.44 -10.86 14.82
CA ALA A 590 13.36 -10.31 13.47
C ALA A 590 14.66 -9.65 13.03
N PHE A 591 15.03 -9.86 11.77
CA PHE A 591 16.25 -9.31 11.20
C PHE A 591 16.14 -9.04 9.70
N ASN A 592 17.03 -8.16 9.25
CA ASN A 592 17.38 -7.96 7.85
C ASN A 592 18.88 -8.15 7.71
N LEU A 593 19.37 -8.79 6.65
CA LEU A 593 20.81 -8.94 6.44
C LEU A 593 21.21 -8.71 4.98
N TRP A 594 22.43 -8.23 4.81
CA TRP A 594 23.04 -7.96 3.52
C TRP A 594 24.29 -8.81 3.40
N ALA A 595 24.45 -9.48 2.26
CA ALA A 595 25.64 -10.24 1.96
C ALA A 595 26.12 -9.99 0.54
N ASP A 596 27.43 -10.02 0.36
CA ASP A 596 28.06 -10.04 -0.95
C ASP A 596 28.48 -11.47 -1.30
N ASN A 597 28.01 -11.96 -2.45
CA ASN A 597 28.42 -13.23 -3.03
C ASN A 597 28.63 -13.12 -4.54
N LYS A 598 29.10 -11.97 -5.03
CA LYS A 598 29.40 -11.76 -6.47
C LYS A 598 28.24 -12.12 -7.42
N ARG A 599 26.99 -11.96 -6.96
CA ARG A 599 25.74 -12.22 -7.68
C ARG A 599 25.38 -13.70 -7.90
N GLU A 600 25.94 -14.61 -7.11
CA GLU A 600 25.44 -15.98 -7.03
C GLU A 600 24.28 -16.11 -6.04
N MET A 601 23.40 -17.10 -6.27
CA MET A 601 22.30 -17.42 -5.37
C MET A 601 22.83 -17.85 -4.01
N MET A 602 22.39 -17.17 -2.96
CA MET A 602 22.72 -17.50 -1.57
C MET A 602 21.65 -18.37 -0.93
N GLN A 603 22.06 -19.13 0.08
CA GLN A 603 21.18 -19.81 1.01
C GLN A 603 21.33 -19.18 2.40
N LEU A 604 20.28 -19.26 3.19
CA LEU A 604 20.29 -18.89 4.60
C LEU A 604 19.98 -20.13 5.42
N LEU A 605 20.79 -20.38 6.44
CA LEU A 605 20.44 -21.31 7.51
C LEU A 605 20.08 -20.51 8.76
N ILE A 606 19.02 -20.93 9.45
CA ILE A 606 18.66 -20.48 10.79
C ILE A 606 18.75 -21.69 11.70
N ASP A 607 19.58 -21.60 12.74
CA ASP A 607 19.85 -22.69 13.68
C ASP A 607 20.24 -24.00 12.99
N GLY A 608 21.02 -23.88 11.89
CA GLY A 608 21.52 -24.99 11.09
C GLY A 608 20.51 -25.59 10.10
N GLN A 609 19.28 -25.06 10.04
CA GLN A 609 18.25 -25.50 9.10
C GLN A 609 18.06 -24.48 7.98
N PRO A 610 17.83 -24.90 6.72
CA PRO A 610 17.48 -23.98 5.63
C PRO A 610 16.27 -23.12 6.00
N ALA A 611 16.43 -21.80 5.89
CA ALA A 611 15.34 -20.87 6.14
C ALA A 611 14.36 -20.87 4.95
N GLU A 612 13.09 -21.09 5.23
CA GLU A 612 12.01 -20.91 4.26
C GLU A 612 11.42 -19.51 4.42
N HIS A 613 10.96 -18.91 3.32
CA HIS A 613 10.30 -17.60 3.34
C HIS A 613 11.12 -16.52 4.06
N ALA A 614 12.43 -16.47 3.81
CA ALA A 614 13.34 -15.49 4.40
C ALA A 614 13.85 -14.46 3.37
N GLY A 615 13.08 -14.18 2.32
CA GLY A 615 13.54 -13.44 1.16
C GLY A 615 14.18 -14.34 0.09
N HIS A 616 14.78 -13.73 -0.94
CA HIS A 616 15.08 -14.43 -2.20
C HIS A 616 16.53 -14.85 -2.38
N GLY A 617 17.49 -14.37 -1.57
CA GLY A 617 18.92 -14.72 -1.66
C GLY A 617 19.62 -14.36 -2.98
N ARG A 618 18.93 -13.71 -3.92
CA ARG A 618 19.43 -13.33 -5.26
C ARG A 618 20.21 -12.02 -5.25
N ASN A 619 19.93 -11.15 -4.29
CA ASN A 619 20.49 -9.81 -4.25
C ASN A 619 21.81 -9.81 -3.49
N SER A 620 22.88 -9.39 -4.17
CA SER A 620 24.23 -9.22 -3.61
C SER A 620 24.45 -7.77 -3.24
N PHE A 621 24.85 -7.51 -2.00
CA PHE A 621 25.05 -6.16 -1.46
C PHE A 621 26.42 -6.02 -0.79
N THR A 622 27.27 -5.17 -1.36
CA THR A 622 28.53 -4.73 -0.71
C THR A 622 28.30 -3.61 0.30
N VAL A 623 27.18 -2.88 0.17
CA VAL A 623 26.74 -1.81 1.07
C VAL A 623 25.26 -2.02 1.37
N PRO A 624 24.83 -1.88 2.64
CA PRO A 624 23.43 -2.01 3.01
C PRO A 624 22.53 -1.00 2.28
N ASN A 625 21.45 -1.49 1.69
CA ASN A 625 20.35 -0.65 1.21
C ASN A 625 19.21 -0.68 2.25
N PRO A 626 18.84 0.44 2.88
CA PRO A 626 17.84 0.43 3.95
C PRO A 626 16.42 0.05 3.51
N ARG A 627 16.17 -0.11 2.20
CA ARG A 627 14.87 -0.49 1.63
C ARG A 627 14.78 -1.95 1.18
N ASN A 628 15.90 -2.67 1.07
CA ASN A 628 15.95 -4.00 0.46
C ASN A 628 17.17 -4.75 1.00
N SER A 629 17.04 -6.05 1.25
CA SER A 629 18.05 -6.90 1.88
C SER A 629 18.38 -8.14 1.03
N THR A 630 19.40 -8.89 1.43
CA THR A 630 19.63 -10.24 0.84
C THR A 630 18.62 -11.23 1.41
N PHE A 631 18.43 -11.19 2.73
CA PHE A 631 17.45 -12.00 3.47
C PHE A 631 16.81 -11.18 4.59
N VAL A 632 15.57 -11.53 4.88
CA VAL A 632 14.69 -10.89 5.87
C VAL A 632 13.82 -11.96 6.49
N HIS A 633 13.68 -11.96 7.81
CA HIS A 633 12.82 -12.93 8.49
C HIS A 633 12.42 -12.39 9.86
N GLY A 634 11.16 -12.61 10.25
CA GLY A 634 10.58 -12.19 11.52
C GLY A 634 9.85 -13.30 12.26
N HIS A 635 9.65 -14.46 11.63
CA HIS A 635 8.87 -15.57 12.17
C HIS A 635 9.70 -16.50 13.09
N LEU A 636 10.46 -15.92 14.02
CA LEU A 636 11.24 -16.65 15.01
C LEU A 636 10.64 -16.58 16.42
N ALA A 637 10.98 -17.57 17.24
CA ALA A 637 10.55 -17.65 18.62
C ALA A 637 11.24 -16.57 19.46
N ARG A 638 10.46 -15.58 19.92
CA ARG A 638 11.01 -14.52 20.77
C ARG A 638 11.59 -15.09 22.06
N GLY A 639 12.74 -14.58 22.48
CA GLY A 639 13.41 -14.98 23.72
C GLY A 639 14.35 -16.19 23.57
N ASP A 640 14.29 -16.92 22.47
CA ASP A 640 15.23 -18.01 22.19
C ASP A 640 16.48 -17.48 21.46
N ARG A 641 17.57 -18.24 21.54
CA ARG A 641 18.77 -17.96 20.75
C ARG A 641 18.56 -18.45 19.32
N HIS A 642 18.74 -17.54 18.37
CA HIS A 642 18.78 -17.86 16.95
C HIS A 642 20.12 -17.50 16.34
N ILE A 643 20.65 -18.39 15.51
CA ILE A 643 21.89 -18.19 14.76
C ILE A 643 21.56 -18.17 13.28
N ILE A 644 22.01 -17.12 12.60
CA ILE A 644 22.01 -17.08 11.13
C ILE A 644 23.36 -17.55 10.60
N GLU A 645 23.33 -18.24 9.46
CA GLU A 645 24.52 -18.67 8.73
C GLU A 645 24.29 -18.60 7.22
N ILE A 646 25.26 -18.04 6.49
CA ILE A 646 25.34 -18.18 5.03
C ILE A 646 26.36 -19.29 4.72
N PRO A 647 25.92 -20.46 4.23
CA PRO A 647 26.81 -21.60 3.99
C PRO A 647 27.65 -21.45 2.72
N ASN A 648 27.29 -20.51 1.83
CA ASN A 648 28.03 -20.23 0.59
C ASN A 648 29.49 -19.85 0.89
N PRO A 649 30.50 -20.62 0.40
CA PRO A 649 31.90 -20.40 0.80
C PRO A 649 32.47 -19.02 0.47
N SER A 650 31.98 -18.41 -0.62
CA SER A 650 32.39 -17.08 -1.10
C SER A 650 31.56 -15.93 -0.55
N ALA A 651 30.43 -16.21 0.09
CA ALA A 651 29.54 -15.16 0.58
C ALA A 651 30.06 -14.58 1.90
N ARG A 652 29.94 -13.28 2.07
CA ARG A 652 30.26 -12.60 3.33
C ARG A 652 29.14 -11.65 3.72
N LEU A 653 28.80 -11.62 4.99
CA LEU A 653 27.88 -10.64 5.57
C LEU A 653 28.52 -9.26 5.50
N SER A 654 27.81 -8.33 4.87
CA SER A 654 28.15 -6.92 4.79
C SER A 654 27.58 -6.15 5.98
N ALA A 655 26.36 -6.52 6.40
CA ALA A 655 25.75 -6.05 7.64
C ALA A 655 24.58 -6.96 8.05
N VAL A 656 24.21 -6.91 9.33
CA VAL A 656 23.00 -7.52 9.89
C VAL A 656 22.28 -6.49 10.74
N ASP A 657 21.01 -6.29 10.47
CA ASP A 657 20.10 -5.47 11.26
C ASP A 657 19.22 -6.40 12.10
N CYS A 658 19.24 -6.24 13.42
CA CYS A 658 18.34 -6.96 14.31
C CYS A 658 17.29 -6.01 14.92
N LYS A 659 16.03 -6.43 14.93
CA LYS A 659 14.96 -5.74 15.65
C LYS A 659 14.99 -6.13 17.12
N VAL A 660 15.51 -5.22 17.95
CA VAL A 660 15.53 -5.38 19.40
C VAL A 660 14.16 -5.07 19.97
N GLY A 661 13.59 -6.04 20.69
CA GLY A 661 12.26 -5.96 21.27
C GLY A 661 12.03 -4.73 22.15
N LEU A 662 10.79 -4.24 22.19
CA LEU A 662 10.43 -3.06 22.94
C LEU A 662 10.83 -3.16 24.42
N LYS A 663 11.45 -2.08 24.92
CA LYS A 663 11.88 -1.93 26.31
C LYS A 663 12.64 -3.16 26.86
N ARG A 664 13.38 -3.87 26.00
CA ARG A 664 14.25 -4.96 26.39
C ARG A 664 15.24 -4.47 27.46
N ARG A 665 15.30 -5.17 28.59
CA ARG A 665 16.24 -4.91 29.68
C ARG A 665 17.05 -6.16 29.96
N PHE A 666 18.35 -6.02 30.06
CA PHE A 666 19.24 -7.11 30.44
C PHE A 666 19.68 -6.95 31.89
N TYR A 667 19.48 -8.01 32.67
CA TYR A 667 19.86 -8.17 34.06
C TYR A 667 21.01 -9.18 34.14
N GLY A 668 22.21 -8.73 33.79
CA GLY A 668 23.45 -9.52 33.88
C GLY A 668 23.92 -9.74 35.32
N VAL A 669 25.08 -10.37 35.49
CA VAL A 669 25.63 -10.70 36.83
C VAL A 669 25.82 -9.49 37.75
N ASP A 670 26.09 -8.32 37.17
CA ASP A 670 26.33 -7.08 37.91
C ASP A 670 25.02 -6.34 38.25
N ALA A 671 23.86 -6.87 37.85
CA ALA A 671 22.56 -6.27 38.14
C ALA A 671 22.23 -6.35 39.64
N LYS A 672 21.68 -5.26 40.19
CA LYS A 672 21.19 -5.24 41.57
C LYS A 672 19.95 -6.15 41.69
N GLY A 673 19.89 -6.96 42.75
CA GLY A 673 18.70 -7.75 43.10
C GLY A 673 18.88 -9.27 43.02
N TRP A 674 19.99 -9.75 42.45
CA TRP A 674 20.35 -11.17 42.53
C TRP A 674 20.49 -11.64 43.98
N ARG A 675 19.94 -12.83 44.27
CA ARG A 675 20.07 -13.54 45.55
C ARG A 675 20.67 -14.92 45.28
N GLY A 676 21.75 -15.25 45.97
CA GLY A 676 22.47 -16.51 45.82
C GLY A 676 23.91 -16.38 46.28
N LYS A 677 24.67 -17.48 46.29
CA LYS A 677 26.08 -17.52 46.72
C LYS A 677 27.06 -17.93 45.63
N SER A 678 26.57 -18.19 44.42
CA SER A 678 27.38 -18.68 43.30
C SER A 678 28.45 -17.67 42.91
N ALA A 679 29.66 -18.15 42.65
CA ALA A 679 30.78 -17.31 42.25
C ALA A 679 30.55 -16.72 40.85
N VAL A 680 31.01 -15.49 40.62
CA VAL A 680 31.00 -14.85 39.29
C VAL A 680 32.39 -15.01 38.67
N GLN A 681 32.43 -15.35 37.38
CA GLN A 681 33.67 -15.44 36.61
C GLN A 681 33.53 -14.74 35.26
N ASP A 682 34.62 -14.10 34.84
CA ASP A 682 34.77 -13.57 33.49
C ASP A 682 35.04 -14.72 32.51
N PHE A 683 34.58 -14.57 31.26
CA PHE A 683 34.89 -15.48 30.16
C PHE A 683 35.13 -14.68 28.87
N GLN A 684 35.93 -15.25 27.97
CA GLN A 684 36.14 -14.66 26.65
C GLN A 684 35.13 -15.24 25.65
N SER A 685 34.31 -14.38 25.06
CA SER A 685 33.37 -14.78 24.01
C SER A 685 34.08 -14.96 22.67
N ASN A 686 33.77 -16.05 21.99
CA ASN A 686 34.15 -16.26 20.59
C ASN A 686 33.12 -15.67 19.60
N TRP A 687 32.00 -15.13 20.09
CA TRP A 687 30.87 -14.63 19.31
C TRP A 687 30.48 -13.19 19.66
N GLY A 688 31.46 -12.42 20.17
CA GLY A 688 31.34 -10.99 20.44
C GLY A 688 30.45 -10.65 21.65
N ALA A 689 30.26 -11.58 22.57
CA ALA A 689 29.55 -11.41 23.85
C ALA A 689 28.11 -10.89 23.72
N PRO A 690 27.20 -11.61 23.02
CA PRO A 690 25.79 -11.21 22.82
C PRO A 690 25.06 -10.78 24.09
N TYR A 691 25.39 -11.44 25.20
CA TYR A 691 24.70 -11.29 26.48
C TYR A 691 25.67 -10.87 27.60
N GLY A 692 26.88 -10.41 27.27
CA GLY A 692 27.91 -10.03 28.23
C GLY A 692 29.04 -11.05 28.40
N GLU A 693 30.02 -10.72 29.26
CA GLU A 693 31.31 -11.41 29.38
C GLU A 693 31.53 -12.07 30.75
N LYS A 694 30.48 -12.12 31.58
CA LYS A 694 30.52 -12.69 32.91
C LYS A 694 29.38 -13.66 33.13
N ALA A 695 29.63 -14.69 33.92
CA ALA A 695 28.62 -15.66 34.30
C ALA A 695 28.74 -16.07 35.77
N PHE A 696 27.59 -16.36 36.40
CA PHE A 696 27.54 -17.09 37.65
C PHE A 696 27.88 -18.57 37.41
N GLN A 697 28.76 -19.13 38.23
CA GLN A 697 29.13 -20.55 38.28
C GLN A 697 28.20 -21.28 39.27
N LEU A 698 27.03 -21.67 38.77
CA LEU A 698 26.00 -22.31 39.58
C LEU A 698 26.34 -23.80 39.79
N GLN A 699 26.72 -24.17 41.01
CA GLN A 699 27.03 -25.57 41.36
C GLN A 699 25.76 -26.40 41.54
N PRO A 700 25.79 -27.73 41.36
CA PRO A 700 24.64 -28.59 41.63
C PRO A 700 24.06 -28.36 43.05
N GLY A 701 22.76 -28.08 43.12
CA GLY A 701 22.05 -27.80 44.37
C GLY A 701 22.11 -26.34 44.85
N GLU A 702 22.91 -25.48 44.20
CA GLU A 702 22.81 -24.03 44.40
C GLU A 702 21.63 -23.44 43.62
N THR A 703 21.16 -22.29 44.10
CA THR A 703 20.08 -21.54 43.42
C THR A 703 20.44 -20.06 43.31
N LEU A 704 20.01 -19.46 42.21
CA LEU A 704 20.08 -18.02 41.96
C LEU A 704 18.67 -17.49 41.73
N GLU A 705 18.37 -16.33 42.32
CA GLU A 705 17.06 -15.71 42.19
C GLU A 705 17.16 -14.23 41.86
N ILE A 706 16.22 -13.74 41.06
CA ILE A 706 16.05 -12.30 40.77
C ILE A 706 14.56 -12.01 40.54
N GLU A 707 14.14 -10.79 40.88
CA GLU A 707 12.82 -10.27 40.51
C GLU A 707 12.97 -9.37 39.27
N VAL A 708 12.20 -9.68 38.22
CA VAL A 708 12.21 -8.93 36.96
C VAL A 708 10.80 -8.48 36.64
N GLU A 709 10.63 -7.21 36.30
CA GLU A 709 9.36 -6.69 35.78
C GLU A 709 9.30 -6.91 34.26
N ALA A 710 8.35 -7.72 33.80
CA ALA A 710 8.21 -8.07 32.38
C ALA A 710 6.83 -8.71 32.07
N ASP A 711 6.51 -8.87 30.78
CA ASP A 711 5.47 -9.79 30.27
C ASP A 711 6.06 -11.00 29.49
N GLU A 712 7.35 -10.92 29.16
CA GLU A 712 8.13 -12.01 28.57
C GLU A 712 9.55 -11.98 29.14
N LEU A 713 10.14 -13.16 29.34
CA LEU A 713 11.48 -13.32 29.88
C LEU A 713 12.32 -14.17 28.94
N SER A 714 13.64 -14.04 29.03
CA SER A 714 14.61 -14.94 28.41
C SER A 714 15.80 -15.11 29.33
N ILE A 715 16.18 -16.36 29.61
CA ILE A 715 17.30 -16.66 30.52
C ILE A 715 18.50 -17.03 29.66
N ALA A 716 19.63 -16.35 29.86
CA ALA A 716 20.86 -16.53 29.11
C ALA A 716 21.90 -17.31 29.92
N TRP A 717 22.57 -18.25 29.26
CA TRP A 717 23.64 -19.08 29.82
C TRP A 717 24.73 -19.30 28.78
N LEU A 718 25.86 -19.89 29.20
CA LEU A 718 26.96 -20.24 28.32
C LEU A 718 27.08 -21.76 28.23
N ASP A 719 26.93 -22.32 27.02
CA ASP A 719 27.06 -23.76 26.79
C ASP A 719 28.47 -24.24 27.15
N ASP A 720 28.61 -25.45 27.70
CA ASP A 720 29.87 -26.05 28.12
C ASP A 720 29.84 -27.57 27.89
N PRO A 721 30.87 -28.19 27.28
CA PRO A 721 30.90 -29.64 27.06
C PRO A 721 30.76 -30.47 28.34
N ALA A 722 31.18 -29.93 29.48
CA ALA A 722 31.03 -30.52 30.81
C ALA A 722 29.83 -29.95 31.60
N GLY A 723 28.98 -29.14 30.97
CA GLY A 723 27.84 -28.47 31.58
C GLY A 723 26.76 -29.42 32.10
N GLY A 724 26.05 -28.98 33.14
CA GLY A 724 24.89 -29.66 33.70
C GLY A 724 23.58 -29.25 33.02
N THR A 725 22.48 -29.43 33.74
CA THR A 725 21.15 -29.01 33.31
C THR A 725 20.72 -27.75 34.07
N LEU A 726 20.31 -26.72 33.33
CA LEU A 726 19.72 -25.51 33.89
C LEU A 726 18.22 -25.69 34.06
N VAL A 727 17.73 -25.56 35.30
CA VAL A 727 16.30 -25.59 35.62
C VAL A 727 15.84 -24.18 35.94
N ALA A 728 14.77 -23.74 35.28
CA ALA A 728 14.16 -22.43 35.49
C ALA A 728 12.76 -22.57 36.10
N GLU A 729 12.51 -21.82 37.17
CA GLU A 729 11.20 -21.61 37.77
C GLU A 729 10.83 -20.13 37.69
N VAL A 730 9.56 -19.85 37.38
CA VAL A 730 8.99 -18.49 37.39
C VAL A 730 7.77 -18.50 38.31
N ASP A 731 7.78 -17.61 39.30
CA ASP A 731 6.73 -17.49 40.33
C ASP A 731 6.42 -18.81 41.06
N GLY A 732 7.48 -19.59 41.32
CA GLY A 732 7.40 -20.89 42.00
C GLY A 732 6.82 -22.02 41.13
N LYS A 733 6.63 -21.79 39.82
CA LYS A 733 6.22 -22.81 38.86
C LYS A 733 7.39 -23.21 37.97
N PRO A 734 7.58 -24.51 37.69
CA PRO A 734 8.55 -24.94 36.69
C PRO A 734 8.24 -24.31 35.33
N ALA A 735 9.23 -23.65 34.73
CA ALA A 735 9.13 -23.06 33.40
C ALA A 735 9.70 -24.02 32.35
N TRP A 736 10.97 -24.44 32.51
CA TRP A 736 11.62 -25.44 31.67
C TRP A 736 12.91 -25.96 32.30
N SER A 737 13.47 -27.01 31.70
CA SER A 737 14.77 -27.59 32.02
C SER A 737 15.56 -27.80 30.73
N GLN A 738 16.84 -27.39 30.70
CA GLN A 738 17.66 -27.34 29.50
C GLN A 738 19.09 -27.85 29.78
N PRO A 739 19.54 -28.93 29.10
CA PRO A 739 20.95 -29.31 29.11
C PRO A 739 21.81 -28.19 28.51
N THR A 740 22.90 -27.85 29.20
CA THR A 740 23.83 -26.77 28.80
C THR A 740 25.10 -27.31 28.11
N ASN A 741 25.11 -28.61 27.80
CA ASN A 741 26.19 -29.27 27.06
C ASN A 741 25.81 -29.62 25.63
N GLN A 742 24.77 -28.96 25.09
CA GLN A 742 24.34 -29.13 23.71
C GLN A 742 25.00 -28.06 22.84
N PRO A 743 25.92 -28.45 21.95
CA PRO A 743 26.57 -27.47 21.08
C PRO A 743 25.70 -27.10 19.88
N PHE A 744 26.02 -25.97 19.26
CA PHE A 744 25.61 -25.66 17.89
C PHE A 744 26.61 -26.27 16.89
N THR A 745 26.13 -26.91 15.84
CA THR A 745 26.97 -27.42 14.75
C THR A 745 26.71 -26.59 13.51
N ASP A 746 27.75 -25.96 12.97
CA ASP A 746 27.64 -25.12 11.78
C ASP A 746 27.65 -25.93 10.48
N SER A 747 27.43 -25.26 9.33
CA SER A 747 27.39 -25.90 8.02
C SER A 747 28.71 -26.54 7.58
N GLN A 748 29.81 -26.31 8.31
CA GLN A 748 31.12 -26.93 8.07
C GLN A 748 31.38 -28.11 9.02
N GLY A 749 30.42 -28.48 9.86
CA GLY A 749 30.53 -29.57 10.84
C GLY A 749 31.33 -29.19 12.08
N ARG A 750 31.63 -27.89 12.30
CA ARG A 750 32.34 -27.44 13.51
C ARG A 750 31.34 -27.29 14.65
N THR A 751 31.74 -27.76 15.82
CA THR A 751 30.94 -27.78 17.04
C THR A 751 31.28 -26.58 17.93
N HIS A 752 30.28 -25.82 18.33
CA HIS A 752 30.40 -24.56 19.07
C HIS A 752 29.64 -24.64 20.40
N PHE A 753 30.33 -24.45 21.51
CA PHE A 753 29.74 -24.24 22.84
C PHE A 753 29.78 -22.75 23.15
N ILE A 754 28.62 -22.11 23.06
CA ILE A 754 28.48 -20.65 22.89
C ILE A 754 27.39 -20.10 23.80
N GLU A 755 27.24 -18.79 23.80
CA GLU A 755 26.16 -18.11 24.50
C GLU A 755 24.81 -18.54 23.94
N ASN A 756 23.89 -18.82 24.85
CA ASN A 756 22.59 -19.36 24.55
C ASN A 756 21.53 -18.74 25.46
N ARG A 757 20.28 -18.82 25.04
CA ARG A 757 19.15 -18.30 25.81
C ARG A 757 17.85 -18.99 25.42
N ARG A 758 16.89 -18.96 26.34
CA ARG A 758 15.56 -19.54 26.14
C ARG A 758 14.47 -18.71 26.80
N GLY A 759 13.37 -18.52 26.08
CA GLY A 759 12.23 -17.70 26.47
C GLY A 759 11.32 -18.35 27.51
N VAL A 760 10.65 -17.50 28.30
CA VAL A 760 9.41 -17.80 29.04
C VAL A 760 8.41 -16.74 28.62
N LEU A 761 7.42 -17.13 27.83
CA LEU A 761 6.49 -16.23 27.14
C LEU A 761 5.08 -16.29 27.74
N GLY A 762 4.28 -15.26 27.45
CA GLY A 762 2.86 -15.24 27.82
C GLY A 762 2.62 -14.99 29.31
N LEU A 763 3.53 -14.29 29.98
CA LEU A 763 3.34 -13.89 31.37
C LEU A 763 2.43 -12.65 31.43
N PRO A 764 1.56 -12.53 32.44
CA PRO A 764 0.88 -11.26 32.68
C PRO A 764 1.93 -10.22 33.06
N PHE A 765 1.85 -9.01 32.49
CA PHE A 765 2.83 -7.97 32.84
C PHE A 765 2.87 -7.73 34.36
N GLY A 766 4.04 -7.94 34.96
CA GLY A 766 4.23 -7.77 36.39
C GLY A 766 5.64 -8.07 36.84
N LYS A 767 5.86 -8.05 38.16
CA LYS A 767 7.11 -8.51 38.76
C LYS A 767 7.07 -10.02 38.92
N HIS A 768 7.99 -10.70 38.25
CA HIS A 768 8.13 -12.14 38.29
C HIS A 768 9.38 -12.52 39.08
N ARG A 769 9.26 -13.49 39.97
CA ARG A 769 10.40 -14.09 40.67
C ARG A 769 10.93 -15.23 39.82
N ILE A 770 12.14 -15.06 39.30
CA ILE A 770 12.87 -16.09 38.56
C ILE A 770 13.80 -16.80 39.52
N ARG A 771 13.76 -18.13 39.52
CA ARG A 771 14.69 -18.99 40.27
C ARG A 771 15.36 -19.97 39.32
N LEU A 772 16.67 -20.02 39.38
CA LEU A 772 17.54 -20.83 38.52
C LEU A 772 18.31 -21.83 39.38
N GLN A 773 18.41 -23.07 38.91
CA GLN A 773 19.12 -24.14 39.59
C GLN A 773 19.96 -24.95 38.60
N ALA A 774 21.13 -25.41 39.05
CA ALA A 774 21.94 -26.40 38.32
C ALA A 774 21.65 -27.82 38.83
N GLU A 775 21.48 -28.76 37.91
CA GLU A 775 21.33 -30.18 38.18
C GLU A 775 22.45 -31.01 37.54
N GLY A 776 22.94 -32.00 38.29
CA GLY A 776 23.97 -32.95 37.86
C GLY A 776 25.39 -32.38 37.84
N LYS A 777 25.63 -31.31 37.07
CA LYS A 777 26.93 -30.62 36.94
C LYS A 777 26.76 -29.10 36.97
N THR A 778 27.87 -28.37 37.00
CA THR A 778 27.90 -26.90 37.02
C THR A 778 27.24 -26.31 35.77
N VAL A 779 26.55 -25.18 35.95
CA VAL A 779 25.97 -24.37 34.88
C VAL A 779 26.48 -22.93 34.97
N ARG A 780 26.74 -22.31 33.81
CA ARG A 780 27.19 -20.92 33.71
C ARG A 780 26.05 -20.00 33.29
N VAL A 781 25.45 -19.28 34.24
CA VAL A 781 24.31 -18.38 33.98
C VAL A 781 24.82 -16.97 33.71
N ILE A 782 24.50 -16.40 32.55
CA ILE A 782 24.92 -15.05 32.14
C ILE A 782 23.98 -13.97 32.70
N GLY A 783 22.67 -14.21 32.63
CA GLY A 783 21.68 -13.28 33.15
C GLY A 783 20.26 -13.53 32.65
N VAL A 784 19.38 -12.57 32.89
CA VAL A 784 17.98 -12.60 32.43
C VAL A 784 17.69 -11.37 31.57
N ILE A 785 16.94 -11.56 30.50
CA ILE A 785 16.39 -10.49 29.67
C ILE A 785 14.90 -10.40 29.97
N GLY A 786 14.41 -9.21 30.31
CA GLY A 786 12.99 -8.92 30.46
C GLY A 786 12.49 -8.01 29.34
N TYR A 787 11.24 -8.20 28.93
CA TYR A 787 10.57 -7.39 27.92
C TYR A 787 9.31 -6.74 28.48
N ASP A 788 8.93 -5.59 27.92
CA ASP A 788 7.62 -4.97 28.13
C ASP A 788 6.98 -4.77 26.76
N GLY A 789 6.14 -5.73 26.38
CA GLY A 789 5.45 -5.81 25.09
C GLY A 789 4.17 -5.01 24.99
N ARG A 790 3.79 -4.22 26.01
CA ARG A 790 2.53 -3.44 26.03
C ARG A 790 2.44 -2.32 24.98
#